data_AF-A0A917VAT4-F1
#
_entry.id   AF-A0A917VAT4-F1
#
_cell.length_a   1.000
_cell.length_b   1.000
_cell.length_c   1.000
_cell.angle_alpha   90.00
_cell.angle_beta   90.00
_cell.angle_gamma   90.00
#
_symmetry.space_group_name_H-M   'P 1'
#
loop_
_entity.id
_entity.type
_entity.pdbx_description
1 polymer ?
#
loop_
_entity_poly.entity_id
_entity_poly.type
_entity_poly.pdbx_seq_one_letter_code
_entity_poly.pdbx_strand_id
1 'polypeptide(L)'
;MLAAWRDSPTRLREDSATEADLVAAGYRDRLLTELAQNAADAATKAGVAGELMVWLDGNQLHVANTGAPLELSGVHALAALRASAKTSADQVGEFGVGFTAVRTVGDEIEVRSTTGSIRFSDSGTRKALSESAINATEQPPVLRLVWPTENAPVEGTATEVVIDLRPGVDKAALLTTMRSDAPDLLLELPALRRISIDGAEFTSATTTPTFSRATDKDPFTSEQDAYLSAAAALGASPEPAAPLASVVAASAEPDQQAPDPSAPLDPSAVALHTPVPSEGNLFDPVATSSSAQQEPVDVGSERGSTGQTAKEAAQDPHDDARPNTTSATESDSALSEFTITYPDGSTKRWWQYSAPNARWLLPLKNGRPVAAPHDVLRAPTRSDEELSLPALLIADRIPMQPDRRRILPGANLPALADGYVDFARALPPRDRLTLVPTPGFARSEVDATLREAIIAELRTSDWLPVQPAAAEPHPSTIDQPGQPASAEPHPSTADQPGEESLAPFGPKGAGTATAIPTRATLFPALTPDLARVANFIDALVIPELSTRAAREKLTTLGVANLTPATLVDNATGLDRDPTWWRDFYSALAPFATDTRAADELGALPVPLADGRLVTGPRTVVLDDQLTVAAPVHWARLVHPDAAHPLLAQLGARSATADDLLNDPALRDLIEDDPADEDTIDAVLQLAPFATHIPAWLSELELPDETGESRPIDELLLPNAPLKQVLTPDSPFGTVDQAFVDAYGEAPLRAIGVGWGFQLVTEADPLGPDHNLDDEQSWWATLESEPAELNAVRDLDLVDEDNWPIALRHLLDDPRTRPLLADPTGYTAWWLSRNAVIDGLPIGRYRHPADTEFAGLLPVFDSADADALKHLLVDSSEITPALAEELLDALADPANTPTPQVVAQTHARLAKAVATGELDPTDIDPPHQVRTLNGAVNESAMVLDNPSLGLVLPHDRVVVTDSHPAELAELLDLPLASHQVRAEVVTQGRETTWAEEPLGILWRQLWSPTDTNQALYIHDEKLEVRLTGAVDGTFAVTNWIDLDGTTHLKA
;
A
#
# COMPACT_ATOMS: atom_id res chain seq x y z
N MET A 1 3.57 -94.81 6.44
CA MET A 1 4.85 -94.62 7.18
C MET A 1 5.33 -95.86 7.93
N LEU A 2 4.52 -96.51 8.77
CA LEU A 2 4.92 -97.64 9.63
C LEU A 2 5.93 -98.66 9.04
N ALA A 3 5.75 -99.12 7.79
CA ALA A 3 6.72 -100.02 7.15
C ALA A 3 8.13 -99.39 7.05
N ALA A 4 8.25 -98.18 6.51
CA ALA A 4 9.53 -97.47 6.35
C ALA A 4 10.24 -97.16 7.68
N TRP A 5 9.50 -97.03 8.79
CA TRP A 5 10.06 -96.89 10.14
C TRP A 5 10.49 -98.23 10.74
N ARG A 6 9.78 -99.33 10.47
CA ARG A 6 10.20 -100.69 10.82
C ARG A 6 11.49 -101.08 10.08
N ASP A 7 11.53 -100.81 8.78
CA ASP A 7 12.64 -101.13 7.90
C ASP A 7 13.84 -100.18 8.11
N SER A 8 13.61 -98.99 8.69
CA SER A 8 14.66 -98.04 9.04
C SER A 8 14.36 -97.25 10.33
N PRO A 9 14.81 -97.74 11.50
CA PRO A 9 14.69 -97.02 12.77
C PRO A 9 15.44 -95.67 12.82
N THR A 10 16.33 -95.40 11.86
CA THR A 10 16.94 -94.06 11.69
C THR A 10 15.93 -93.06 11.12
N ARG A 11 15.12 -93.44 10.13
CA ARG A 11 14.06 -92.57 9.59
C ARG A 11 13.02 -92.18 10.64
N LEU A 12 12.70 -93.08 11.58
CA LEU A 12 11.81 -92.74 12.70
C LEU A 12 12.43 -91.65 13.60
N ARG A 13 13.74 -91.73 13.89
CA ARG A 13 14.46 -90.70 14.65
C ARG A 13 14.60 -89.39 13.88
N GLU A 14 14.79 -89.44 12.56
CA GLU A 14 14.87 -88.25 11.69
C GLU A 14 13.51 -87.53 11.58
N ASP A 15 12.41 -88.27 11.36
CA ASP A 15 11.05 -87.72 11.41
C ASP A 15 10.75 -87.17 12.84
N SER A 16 11.08 -87.91 13.91
CA SER A 16 10.87 -87.45 15.30
C SER A 16 11.61 -86.16 15.61
N ALA A 17 12.90 -86.10 15.28
CA ALA A 17 13.72 -84.90 15.48
C ALA A 17 13.22 -83.73 14.65
N THR A 18 12.80 -83.97 13.40
CA THR A 18 12.26 -82.88 12.55
C THR A 18 10.94 -82.32 13.11
N GLU A 19 10.04 -83.15 13.64
CA GLU A 19 8.82 -82.65 14.31
C GLU A 19 9.17 -81.91 15.62
N ALA A 20 10.10 -82.44 16.42
CA ALA A 20 10.54 -81.83 17.68
C ALA A 20 11.26 -80.49 17.47
N ASP A 21 12.14 -80.38 16.47
CA ASP A 21 12.86 -79.15 16.11
C ASP A 21 11.87 -78.05 15.69
N LEU A 22 10.86 -78.40 14.87
CA LEU A 22 9.81 -77.47 14.45
C LEU A 22 8.92 -77.04 15.63
N VAL A 23 8.63 -77.92 16.59
CA VAL A 23 7.92 -77.56 17.83
C VAL A 23 8.78 -76.70 18.76
N ALA A 24 10.09 -76.95 18.82
CA ALA A 24 11.02 -76.24 19.70
C ALA A 24 11.42 -74.84 19.19
N ALA A 25 11.33 -74.57 17.89
CA ALA A 25 11.72 -73.31 17.24
C ALA A 25 10.81 -72.09 17.53
N GLY A 26 10.13 -72.06 18.69
CA GLY A 26 9.37 -70.90 19.15
C GLY A 26 8.03 -70.67 18.44
N TYR A 27 7.37 -71.73 17.96
CA TYR A 27 6.09 -71.63 17.23
C TYR A 27 4.84 -71.42 18.10
N ARG A 28 4.95 -71.46 19.45
CA ARG A 28 3.80 -71.28 20.35
C ARG A 28 3.11 -69.93 20.13
N ASP A 29 3.90 -68.89 19.92
CA ASP A 29 3.45 -67.51 19.72
C ASP A 29 3.05 -67.24 18.25
N ARG A 30 3.01 -68.28 17.41
CA ARG A 30 2.63 -68.21 15.99
C ARG A 30 1.50 -69.17 15.61
N LEU A 31 0.88 -69.82 16.60
CA LEU A 31 -0.23 -70.76 16.39
C LEU A 31 -1.38 -70.14 15.60
N LEU A 32 -1.81 -68.92 15.97
CA LEU A 32 -2.84 -68.22 15.21
C LEU A 32 -2.34 -67.75 13.85
N THR A 33 -1.11 -67.23 13.77
CA THR A 33 -0.48 -66.76 12.53
C THR A 33 -0.49 -67.83 11.44
N GLU A 34 -0.04 -69.05 11.76
CA GLU A 34 0.02 -70.14 10.79
C GLU A 34 -1.39 -70.66 10.44
N LEU A 35 -2.32 -70.74 11.39
CA LEU A 35 -3.71 -71.16 11.10
C LEU A 35 -4.48 -70.08 10.30
N ALA A 36 -4.22 -68.80 10.54
CA ALA A 36 -4.76 -67.68 9.77
C ALA A 36 -4.19 -67.64 8.34
N GLN A 37 -2.91 -67.92 8.14
CA GLN A 37 -2.33 -68.10 6.80
C GLN A 37 -3.04 -69.24 6.05
N ASN A 38 -3.17 -70.43 6.65
CA ASN A 38 -3.89 -71.55 6.02
C ASN A 38 -5.34 -71.18 5.65
N ALA A 39 -6.03 -70.37 6.47
CA ALA A 39 -7.37 -69.87 6.17
C ALA A 39 -7.39 -68.80 5.06
N ALA A 40 -6.38 -67.92 5.00
CA ALA A 40 -6.21 -66.92 3.95
C ALA A 40 -5.91 -67.57 2.59
N ASP A 41 -5.05 -68.58 2.56
CA ASP A 41 -4.72 -69.38 1.38
C ASP A 41 -5.95 -70.16 0.90
N ALA A 42 -6.69 -70.77 1.82
CA ALA A 42 -7.95 -71.46 1.53
C ALA A 42 -9.02 -70.49 0.96
N ALA A 43 -9.18 -69.31 1.55
CA ALA A 43 -10.11 -68.28 1.06
C ALA A 43 -9.73 -67.77 -0.34
N THR A 44 -8.44 -67.52 -0.56
CA THR A 44 -7.87 -67.13 -1.86
C THR A 44 -8.13 -68.21 -2.92
N LYS A 45 -7.90 -69.48 -2.58
CA LYS A 45 -8.16 -70.63 -3.49
C LYS A 45 -9.64 -70.79 -3.84
N ALA A 46 -10.54 -70.47 -2.91
CA ALA A 46 -11.99 -70.51 -3.12
C ALA A 46 -12.56 -69.25 -3.78
N GLY A 47 -11.80 -68.14 -3.85
CA GLY A 47 -12.28 -66.86 -4.37
C GLY A 47 -13.32 -66.17 -3.47
N VAL A 48 -13.27 -66.43 -2.16
CA VAL A 48 -14.23 -65.91 -1.17
C VAL A 48 -13.60 -64.94 -0.18
N ALA A 49 -14.41 -64.11 0.47
CA ALA A 49 -13.99 -63.37 1.66
C ALA A 49 -13.75 -64.38 2.80
N GLY A 50 -12.50 -64.49 3.25
CA GLY A 50 -12.11 -65.43 4.29
C GLY A 50 -12.57 -64.98 5.67
N GLU A 51 -13.20 -65.88 6.41
CA GLU A 51 -13.56 -65.69 7.80
C GLU A 51 -12.89 -66.76 8.65
N LEU A 52 -12.33 -66.36 9.80
CA LEU A 52 -11.67 -67.23 10.77
C LEU A 52 -12.40 -67.15 12.12
N MET A 53 -12.77 -68.30 12.68
CA MET A 53 -13.50 -68.40 13.95
C MET A 53 -12.69 -69.25 14.93
N VAL A 54 -12.40 -68.70 16.10
CA VAL A 54 -11.63 -69.38 17.16
C VAL A 54 -12.42 -69.38 18.46
N TRP A 55 -12.56 -70.53 19.12
CA TRP A 55 -13.20 -70.63 20.44
C TRP A 55 -12.65 -71.81 21.24
N LEU A 56 -13.01 -71.87 22.53
CA LEU A 56 -12.72 -73.01 23.41
C LEU A 56 -14.02 -73.74 23.74
N ASP A 57 -14.03 -75.07 23.61
CA ASP A 57 -15.02 -75.93 24.27
C ASP A 57 -14.31 -76.81 25.31
N GLY A 58 -14.48 -76.46 26.59
CA GLY A 58 -13.90 -77.17 27.73
C GLY A 58 -12.36 -77.21 27.75
N ASN A 59 -11.77 -78.15 27.01
CA ASN A 59 -10.32 -78.29 26.81
C ASN A 59 -9.87 -78.33 25.34
N GLN A 60 -10.82 -78.27 24.41
CA GLN A 60 -10.56 -78.25 22.98
C GLN A 60 -10.44 -76.80 22.50
N LEU A 61 -9.42 -76.49 21.72
CA LEU A 61 -9.32 -75.26 20.95
C LEU A 61 -9.79 -75.53 19.53
N HIS A 62 -10.80 -74.80 19.09
CA HIS A 62 -11.39 -74.90 17.77
C HIS A 62 -10.97 -73.70 16.93
N VAL A 63 -10.61 -73.95 15.66
CA VAL A 63 -10.20 -72.94 14.67
C VAL A 63 -10.82 -73.29 13.32
N ALA A 64 -11.92 -72.64 12.96
CA ALA A 64 -12.69 -72.92 11.74
C ALA A 64 -12.60 -71.78 10.72
N ASN A 65 -12.73 -72.10 9.43
CA ASN A 65 -12.70 -71.09 8.36
C ASN A 65 -13.63 -71.41 7.17
N THR A 66 -13.97 -70.38 6.40
CA THR A 66 -14.92 -70.40 5.28
C THR A 66 -14.29 -70.65 3.89
N GLY A 67 -12.99 -70.94 3.81
CA GLY A 67 -12.26 -71.07 2.55
C GLY A 67 -12.48 -72.39 1.80
N ALA A 68 -11.52 -72.77 0.95
CA ALA A 68 -11.53 -74.06 0.28
C ALA A 68 -11.47 -75.23 1.30
N PRO A 69 -12.27 -76.30 1.12
CA PRO A 69 -12.25 -77.47 1.99
C PRO A 69 -10.99 -78.32 1.76
N LEU A 70 -10.67 -79.18 2.74
CA LEU A 70 -9.47 -80.03 2.71
C LEU A 70 -9.48 -81.03 1.54
N GLU A 71 -8.47 -80.94 0.68
CA GLU A 71 -8.23 -81.88 -0.43
C GLU A 71 -7.17 -82.93 -0.10
N LEU A 72 -7.14 -84.02 -0.87
CA LEU A 72 -6.16 -85.10 -0.73
C LEU A 72 -4.69 -84.61 -0.88
N SER A 73 -4.45 -83.58 -1.69
CA SER A 73 -3.16 -82.87 -1.77
C SER A 73 -2.79 -82.25 -0.42
N GLY A 74 -3.73 -81.51 0.20
CA GLY A 74 -3.60 -80.97 1.55
C GLY A 74 -3.34 -82.05 2.60
N VAL A 75 -4.05 -83.18 2.57
CA VAL A 75 -3.81 -84.31 3.49
C VAL A 75 -2.38 -84.86 3.35
N HIS A 76 -1.87 -85.04 2.13
CA HIS A 76 -0.49 -85.49 1.92
C HIS A 76 0.55 -84.48 2.41
N ALA A 77 0.25 -83.18 2.30
CA ALA A 77 1.16 -82.10 2.64
C ALA A 77 1.18 -81.80 4.15
N LEU A 78 0.03 -81.83 4.82
CA LEU A 78 -0.07 -81.86 6.29
C LEU A 78 0.69 -83.05 6.89
N ALA A 79 0.75 -84.17 6.17
CA ALA A 79 1.51 -85.38 6.57
C ALA A 79 3.02 -85.35 6.22
N ALA A 80 3.55 -84.21 5.74
CA ALA A 80 4.93 -84.06 5.27
C ALA A 80 5.74 -83.07 6.11
N LEU A 81 6.59 -83.59 7.00
CA LEU A 81 7.49 -82.79 7.85
C LEU A 81 8.52 -81.93 7.10
N ARG A 82 8.81 -82.26 5.83
CA ARG A 82 9.58 -81.42 4.89
C ARG A 82 9.03 -81.60 3.48
N ALA A 83 8.28 -80.62 2.98
CA ALA A 83 8.16 -80.40 1.55
C ALA A 83 9.49 -79.84 1.03
N SER A 84 10.05 -80.44 -0.03
CA SER A 84 11.32 -79.99 -0.62
C SER A 84 11.18 -79.88 -2.13
N ALA A 85 11.61 -78.73 -2.66
CA ALA A 85 11.88 -78.40 -4.06
C ALA A 85 10.82 -78.79 -5.12
N LYS A 86 10.18 -77.76 -5.71
CA LYS A 86 9.71 -77.78 -7.10
C LYS A 86 10.24 -76.55 -7.84
N THR A 87 10.55 -76.72 -9.12
CA THR A 87 11.22 -75.72 -9.96
C THR A 87 10.22 -74.95 -10.81
N SER A 88 9.55 -73.96 -10.22
CA SER A 88 8.63 -73.03 -10.89
C SER A 88 8.41 -71.81 -9.99
N ALA A 89 8.61 -70.60 -10.49
CA ALA A 89 8.76 -69.40 -9.65
C ALA A 89 7.44 -68.79 -9.10
N ASP A 90 6.27 -69.27 -9.56
CA ASP A 90 4.98 -68.61 -9.35
C ASP A 90 4.03 -69.28 -8.35
N GLN A 91 4.52 -70.19 -7.48
CA GLN A 91 3.70 -70.76 -6.40
C GLN A 91 4.45 -70.80 -5.06
N VAL A 92 3.99 -69.96 -4.13
CA VAL A 92 4.43 -69.96 -2.74
C VAL A 92 3.57 -70.95 -1.94
N GLY A 93 4.21 -71.90 -1.24
CA GLY A 93 3.69 -72.41 0.02
C GLY A 93 2.54 -73.43 0.03
N GLU A 94 2.47 -74.42 -0.88
CA GLU A 94 1.59 -75.59 -0.63
C GLU A 94 2.02 -76.34 0.65
N PHE A 95 1.31 -76.07 1.76
CA PHE A 95 1.08 -76.87 2.98
C PHE A 95 2.24 -77.70 3.59
N GLY A 96 2.40 -77.60 4.92
CA GLY A 96 3.09 -78.64 5.71
C GLY A 96 3.90 -78.11 6.89
N VAL A 97 4.81 -77.17 6.67
CA VAL A 97 5.73 -76.69 7.72
C VAL A 97 4.98 -75.91 8.81
N GLY A 98 4.14 -74.95 8.42
CA GLY A 98 3.40 -74.08 9.36
C GLY A 98 2.41 -74.81 10.26
N PHE A 99 1.76 -75.86 9.76
CA PHE A 99 0.78 -76.64 10.54
C PHE A 99 1.40 -77.31 11.78
N THR A 100 2.72 -77.53 11.79
CA THR A 100 3.41 -78.07 12.97
C THR A 100 3.25 -77.20 14.23
N ALA A 101 2.87 -75.92 14.09
CA ALA A 101 2.54 -75.04 15.21
C ALA A 101 1.47 -75.61 16.15
N VAL A 102 0.50 -76.41 15.67
CA VAL A 102 -0.53 -77.04 16.53
C VAL A 102 0.07 -77.96 17.60
N ARG A 103 1.21 -78.59 17.29
CA ARG A 103 1.96 -79.48 18.19
C ARG A 103 2.67 -78.73 19.33
N THR A 104 2.68 -77.40 19.32
CA THR A 104 3.15 -76.56 20.45
C THR A 104 2.14 -76.47 21.59
N VAL A 105 0.85 -76.71 21.32
CA VAL A 105 -0.22 -76.66 22.34
C VAL A 105 -0.98 -77.97 22.55
N GLY A 106 -1.03 -78.90 21.59
CA GLY A 106 -1.78 -80.15 21.70
C GLY A 106 -1.09 -81.39 21.14
N ASP A 107 -1.54 -82.57 21.60
CA ASP A 107 -1.04 -83.91 21.22
C ASP A 107 -2.06 -84.76 20.45
N GLU A 108 -3.33 -84.39 20.50
CA GLU A 108 -4.41 -84.96 19.69
C GLU A 108 -5.03 -83.79 18.89
N ILE A 109 -5.06 -83.91 17.56
CA ILE A 109 -5.50 -82.86 16.63
C ILE A 109 -6.44 -83.47 15.60
N GLU A 110 -7.64 -82.93 15.46
CA GLU A 110 -8.59 -83.24 14.41
C GLU A 110 -8.64 -82.10 13.38
N VAL A 111 -8.69 -82.43 12.09
CA VAL A 111 -8.97 -81.49 11.00
C VAL A 111 -10.22 -81.99 10.29
N ARG A 112 -11.33 -81.34 10.59
CA ARG A 112 -12.64 -81.62 10.01
C ARG A 112 -12.83 -80.84 8.73
N SER A 113 -13.46 -81.43 7.73
CA SER A 113 -13.76 -80.75 6.47
C SER A 113 -15.05 -81.28 5.85
N THR A 114 -15.77 -80.41 5.14
CA THR A 114 -16.99 -80.79 4.39
C THR A 114 -16.73 -81.85 3.32
N THR A 115 -15.48 -82.02 2.89
CA THR A 115 -15.00 -83.05 1.95
C THR A 115 -14.54 -84.37 2.61
N GLY A 116 -14.40 -84.40 3.93
CA GLY A 116 -13.90 -85.55 4.69
C GLY A 116 -12.86 -85.18 5.73
N SER A 117 -12.97 -85.78 6.92
CA SER A 117 -12.23 -85.37 8.12
C SER A 117 -11.12 -86.35 8.50
N ILE A 118 -10.07 -85.82 9.13
CA ILE A 118 -8.89 -86.57 9.56
C ILE A 118 -8.47 -86.21 10.98
N ARG A 119 -7.66 -87.05 11.61
CA ARG A 119 -6.97 -86.76 12.87
C ARG A 119 -5.52 -87.24 12.89
N PHE A 120 -4.73 -86.54 13.70
CA PHE A 120 -3.38 -86.87 14.16
C PHE A 120 -3.42 -87.08 15.67
N SER A 121 -2.66 -88.03 16.19
CA SER A 121 -2.88 -88.59 17.53
C SER A 121 -1.59 -89.14 18.12
N ASP A 122 -1.06 -88.57 19.21
CA ASP A 122 0.11 -89.13 19.91
C ASP A 122 -0.22 -90.53 20.46
N SER A 123 -1.37 -90.67 21.12
CA SER A 123 -1.81 -91.96 21.68
C SER A 123 -2.03 -93.01 20.58
N GLY A 124 -2.64 -92.60 19.46
CA GLY A 124 -2.79 -93.41 18.26
C GLY A 124 -1.46 -93.76 17.59
N THR A 125 -0.48 -92.85 17.60
CA THR A 125 0.85 -93.06 17.04
C THR A 125 1.65 -94.04 17.87
N ARG A 126 1.70 -93.86 19.20
CA ARG A 126 2.35 -94.81 20.13
C ARG A 126 1.70 -96.19 20.05
N LYS A 127 0.35 -96.24 19.98
CA LYS A 127 -0.39 -97.49 19.78
C LYS A 127 0.03 -98.16 18.46
N ALA A 128 -0.06 -97.47 17.33
CA ALA A 128 0.27 -98.02 16.01
C ALA A 128 1.73 -98.45 15.87
N LEU A 129 2.68 -97.75 16.53
CA LEU A 129 4.07 -98.17 16.65
C LEU A 129 4.19 -99.47 17.46
N SER A 130 3.53 -99.57 18.63
CA SER A 130 3.56 -100.76 19.49
C SER A 130 2.93 -102.00 18.83
N GLU A 131 1.77 -101.85 18.18
CA GLU A 131 1.10 -102.90 17.40
C GLU A 131 1.93 -103.30 16.16
N SER A 132 2.76 -102.39 15.66
CA SER A 132 3.71 -102.66 14.57
C SER A 132 5.03 -103.31 15.02
N ALA A 133 5.23 -103.53 16.33
CA ALA A 133 6.49 -103.93 16.96
C ALA A 133 7.67 -102.97 16.68
N ILE A 134 7.39 -101.66 16.67
CA ILE A 134 8.37 -100.59 16.50
C ILE A 134 8.56 -99.87 17.84
N ASN A 135 9.80 -99.77 18.32
CA ASN A 135 10.10 -98.99 19.52
C ASN A 135 9.86 -97.50 19.26
N ALA A 136 8.96 -96.88 20.03
CA ALA A 136 8.71 -95.46 19.95
C ALA A 136 9.87 -94.63 20.52
N THR A 137 10.07 -93.45 19.96
CA THR A 137 10.84 -92.35 20.54
C THR A 137 10.06 -91.70 21.70
N GLU A 138 10.74 -90.91 22.54
CA GLU A 138 10.08 -90.18 23.64
C GLU A 138 8.98 -89.24 23.09
N GLN A 139 9.31 -88.51 22.03
CA GLN A 139 8.39 -87.75 21.19
C GLN A 139 8.31 -88.43 19.81
N PRO A 140 7.25 -89.19 19.49
CA PRO A 140 7.03 -89.73 18.16
C PRO A 140 6.52 -88.64 17.21
N PRO A 141 6.70 -88.81 15.88
CA PRO A 141 6.24 -87.83 14.90
C PRO A 141 4.74 -88.03 14.65
N VAL A 142 3.92 -87.28 15.40
CA VAL A 142 2.46 -87.42 15.44
C VAL A 142 1.83 -87.01 14.11
N LEU A 143 2.40 -86.02 13.43
CA LEU A 143 1.89 -85.51 12.14
C LEU A 143 2.20 -86.44 10.96
N ARG A 144 2.79 -87.62 11.20
CA ARG A 144 3.16 -88.58 10.15
C ARG A 144 2.22 -89.77 10.00
N LEU A 145 1.23 -89.89 10.87
CA LEU A 145 0.14 -90.87 10.77
C LEU A 145 -1.21 -90.16 10.76
N VAL A 146 -1.98 -90.41 9.71
CA VAL A 146 -3.32 -89.84 9.50
C VAL A 146 -4.35 -90.94 9.71
N TRP A 147 -5.40 -90.67 10.48
CA TRP A 147 -6.60 -91.53 10.58
C TRP A 147 -7.82 -90.74 10.12
N PRO A 148 -8.80 -91.34 9.41
CA PRO A 148 -10.06 -90.66 9.09
C PRO A 148 -10.94 -90.51 10.33
N THR A 149 -11.84 -89.51 10.31
CA THR A 149 -12.92 -89.35 11.30
C THR A 149 -14.24 -89.00 10.59
N GLU A 150 -15.37 -89.18 11.29
CA GLU A 150 -16.72 -88.92 10.77
C GLU A 150 -17.29 -87.56 11.22
N ASN A 151 -16.54 -86.78 12.01
CA ASN A 151 -16.98 -85.49 12.52
C ASN A 151 -16.94 -84.41 11.42
N ALA A 152 -18.08 -83.79 11.10
CA ALA A 152 -18.15 -82.64 10.21
C ALA A 152 -17.66 -81.35 10.91
N PRO A 153 -17.14 -80.34 10.17
CA PRO A 153 -16.84 -79.04 10.73
C PRO A 153 -18.13 -78.30 11.17
N VAL A 154 -17.99 -77.28 12.03
CA VAL A 154 -19.12 -76.44 12.46
C VAL A 154 -19.88 -75.82 11.27
N GLU A 155 -21.21 -75.73 11.39
CA GLU A 155 -22.09 -75.25 10.32
C GLU A 155 -21.68 -73.85 9.82
N GLY A 156 -21.72 -73.65 8.50
CA GLY A 156 -21.26 -72.42 7.84
C GLY A 156 -19.75 -72.39 7.53
N THR A 157 -18.95 -73.34 8.02
CA THR A 157 -17.50 -73.39 7.76
C THR A 157 -17.10 -74.57 6.88
N ALA A 158 -16.01 -74.42 6.14
CA ALA A 158 -15.51 -75.42 5.19
C ALA A 158 -14.50 -76.40 5.82
N THR A 159 -13.66 -75.89 6.72
CA THR A 159 -12.62 -76.64 7.45
C THR A 159 -12.55 -76.16 8.91
N GLU A 160 -12.45 -77.08 9.87
CA GLU A 160 -12.30 -76.83 11.31
C GLU A 160 -11.12 -77.63 11.88
N VAL A 161 -10.14 -76.96 12.48
CA VAL A 161 -9.05 -77.61 13.24
C VAL A 161 -9.41 -77.61 14.72
N VAL A 162 -9.45 -78.79 15.34
CA VAL A 162 -9.75 -78.97 16.77
C VAL A 162 -8.54 -79.58 17.47
N ILE A 163 -8.10 -78.97 18.56
CA ILE A 163 -6.84 -79.31 19.23
C ILE A 163 -7.10 -79.55 20.72
N ASP A 164 -6.84 -80.76 21.20
CA ASP A 164 -6.87 -81.05 22.65
C ASP A 164 -5.66 -80.40 23.32
N LEU A 165 -5.89 -79.37 24.13
CA LEU A 165 -4.83 -78.60 24.77
C LEU A 165 -4.12 -79.41 25.86
N ARG A 166 -2.77 -79.44 25.80
CA ARG A 166 -1.93 -80.12 26.78
C ARG A 166 -2.15 -79.59 28.20
N PRO A 167 -2.08 -80.45 29.24
CA PRO A 167 -2.04 -80.01 30.63
C PRO A 167 -0.94 -78.96 30.86
N GLY A 168 -1.32 -77.81 31.42
CA GLY A 168 -0.40 -76.67 31.65
C GLY A 168 -0.41 -75.58 30.56
N VAL A 169 -1.18 -75.73 29.48
CA VAL A 169 -1.47 -74.60 28.58
C VAL A 169 -2.46 -73.64 29.26
N ASP A 170 -2.02 -72.40 29.50
CA ASP A 170 -2.91 -71.32 29.94
C ASP A 170 -3.82 -70.89 28.77
N LYS A 171 -5.11 -71.20 28.92
CA LYS A 171 -6.19 -70.92 27.97
C LYS A 171 -6.54 -69.42 27.90
N ALA A 172 -6.49 -68.72 29.03
CA ALA A 172 -6.84 -67.30 29.10
C ALA A 172 -5.74 -66.45 28.48
N ALA A 173 -4.47 -66.77 28.77
CA ALA A 173 -3.33 -66.17 28.09
C ALA A 173 -3.38 -66.43 26.58
N LEU A 174 -3.64 -67.68 26.16
CA LEU A 174 -3.69 -68.05 24.73
C LEU A 174 -4.75 -67.25 23.96
N LEU A 175 -6.00 -67.19 24.45
CA LEU A 175 -7.03 -66.38 23.81
C LEU A 175 -6.75 -64.87 23.88
N THR A 176 -6.03 -64.38 24.90
CA THR A 176 -5.64 -62.98 25.01
C THR A 176 -4.61 -62.59 23.95
N THR A 177 -3.57 -63.43 23.76
CA THR A 177 -2.62 -63.28 22.64
C THR A 177 -3.35 -63.32 21.30
N MET A 178 -4.22 -64.32 21.08
CA MET A 178 -4.99 -64.43 19.83
C MET A 178 -5.87 -63.21 19.52
N ARG A 179 -6.49 -62.59 20.54
CA ARG A 179 -7.23 -61.32 20.39
C ARG A 179 -6.33 -60.12 20.10
N SER A 180 -5.09 -60.13 20.59
CA SER A 180 -4.10 -59.09 20.32
C SER A 180 -3.54 -59.17 18.89
N ASP A 181 -3.39 -60.39 18.36
CA ASP A 181 -2.78 -60.63 17.04
C ASP A 181 -3.77 -60.48 15.89
N ALA A 182 -5.07 -60.72 16.12
CA ALA A 182 -6.11 -60.71 15.09
C ALA A 182 -6.17 -59.42 14.22
N PRO A 183 -5.99 -58.19 14.76
CA PRO A 183 -5.92 -56.98 13.93
C PRO A 183 -4.70 -56.93 13.01
N ASP A 184 -3.53 -57.38 13.48
CA ASP A 184 -2.32 -57.42 12.65
C ASP A 184 -2.48 -58.47 11.54
N LEU A 185 -3.05 -59.64 11.86
CA LEU A 185 -3.33 -60.69 10.85
C LEU A 185 -4.33 -60.25 9.78
N LEU A 186 -5.33 -59.43 10.11
CA LEU A 186 -6.25 -58.84 9.12
C LEU A 186 -5.57 -57.83 8.19
N LEU A 187 -4.54 -57.13 8.67
CA LEU A 187 -3.73 -56.19 7.87
C LEU A 187 -2.72 -56.93 6.98
N GLU A 188 -2.14 -58.01 7.49
CA GLU A 188 -1.17 -58.85 6.80
C GLU A 188 -1.79 -59.72 5.71
N LEU A 189 -2.97 -60.29 5.95
CA LEU A 189 -3.61 -61.31 5.11
C LEU A 189 -4.91 -60.76 4.47
N PRO A 190 -4.85 -60.02 3.35
CA PRO A 190 -6.00 -59.29 2.79
C PRO A 190 -7.14 -60.17 2.25
N ALA A 191 -6.93 -61.48 2.16
CA ALA A 191 -7.98 -62.47 1.90
C ALA A 191 -8.91 -62.69 3.11
N LEU A 192 -8.44 -62.43 4.35
CA LEU A 192 -9.26 -62.47 5.55
C LEU A 192 -10.00 -61.15 5.75
N ARG A 193 -11.32 -61.24 5.88
CA ARG A 193 -12.24 -60.11 6.11
C ARG A 193 -12.90 -60.14 7.49
N ARG A 194 -12.90 -61.28 8.17
CA ARG A 194 -13.33 -61.44 9.56
C ARG A 194 -12.40 -62.37 10.33
N ILE A 195 -12.05 -61.99 11.56
CA ILE A 195 -11.52 -62.90 12.58
C ILE A 195 -12.36 -62.75 13.84
N SER A 196 -12.89 -63.84 14.38
CA SER A 196 -13.62 -63.86 15.66
C SER A 196 -12.91 -64.76 16.66
N ILE A 197 -12.53 -64.19 17.82
CA ILE A 197 -11.81 -64.92 18.88
C ILE A 197 -12.66 -64.93 20.16
N ASP A 198 -13.29 -66.06 20.44
CA ASP A 198 -14.13 -66.30 21.62
C ASP A 198 -15.18 -65.17 21.76
N GLY A 199 -16.03 -65.05 20.73
CA GLY A 199 -17.07 -64.03 20.59
C GLY A 199 -16.61 -62.63 20.21
N ALA A 200 -15.32 -62.30 20.30
CA ALA A 200 -14.79 -60.99 19.96
C ALA A 200 -14.50 -60.88 18.44
N GLU A 201 -15.36 -60.20 17.70
CA GLU A 201 -15.26 -60.02 16.24
C GLU A 201 -14.40 -58.82 15.83
N PHE A 202 -13.47 -59.05 14.92
CA PHE A 202 -12.67 -58.06 14.19
C PHE A 202 -12.97 -58.19 12.69
N THR A 203 -13.16 -57.08 11.98
CA THR A 203 -13.42 -57.10 10.52
C THR A 203 -12.52 -56.13 9.76
N SER A 204 -12.18 -56.48 8.52
CA SER A 204 -11.41 -55.61 7.61
C SER A 204 -12.23 -55.21 6.38
N ALA A 205 -12.07 -53.95 5.96
CA ALA A 205 -12.71 -53.39 4.78
C ALA A 205 -11.68 -52.62 3.92
N THR A 206 -11.92 -52.59 2.61
CA THR A 206 -11.11 -51.82 1.65
C THR A 206 -12.07 -51.00 0.77
N THR A 207 -11.85 -49.70 0.68
CA THR A 207 -12.68 -48.75 -0.10
C THR A 207 -11.82 -47.77 -0.88
N THR A 208 -12.38 -47.09 -1.89
CA THR A 208 -11.72 -45.95 -2.53
C THR A 208 -11.57 -44.80 -1.51
N PRO A 209 -10.40 -44.12 -1.43
CA PRO A 209 -10.20 -43.04 -0.46
C PRO A 209 -11.06 -41.82 -0.83
N THR A 210 -11.70 -41.21 0.17
CA THR A 210 -12.55 -40.03 -0.05
C THR A 210 -11.85 -38.76 0.45
N PHE A 211 -11.26 -38.01 -0.48
CA PHE A 211 -10.59 -36.74 -0.16
C PHE A 211 -11.61 -35.64 0.15
N SER A 212 -11.94 -35.49 1.43
CA SER A 212 -12.76 -34.36 1.90
C SER A 212 -12.01 -33.04 1.68
N ARG A 213 -12.59 -32.15 0.88
CA ARG A 213 -12.14 -30.75 0.79
C ARG A 213 -12.15 -30.16 2.19
N ALA A 214 -11.03 -29.58 2.64
CA ALA A 214 -10.99 -28.96 3.95
C ALA A 214 -11.93 -27.75 3.95
N THR A 215 -12.91 -27.74 4.85
CA THR A 215 -13.70 -26.55 5.16
C THR A 215 -12.82 -25.50 5.82
N ASP A 216 -13.06 -24.23 5.54
CA ASP A 216 -12.23 -23.10 5.98
C ASP A 216 -12.24 -22.87 7.50
N LYS A 217 -11.44 -23.68 8.19
CA LYS A 217 -10.85 -23.40 9.50
C LYS A 217 -9.36 -23.65 9.37
N ASP A 218 -8.70 -22.62 8.86
CA ASP A 218 -7.30 -22.66 8.47
C ASP A 218 -6.37 -22.85 9.68
N PRO A 219 -5.54 -23.92 9.72
CA PRO A 219 -4.55 -24.09 10.76
C PRO A 219 -3.50 -22.97 10.80
N PHE A 220 -3.22 -22.28 9.68
CA PHE A 220 -2.16 -21.28 9.60
C PHE A 220 -2.38 -20.09 10.54
N THR A 221 -3.64 -19.67 10.73
CA THR A 221 -4.02 -18.67 11.73
C THR A 221 -3.47 -19.00 13.12
N SER A 222 -3.43 -20.27 13.52
CA SER A 222 -3.10 -20.66 14.90
C SER A 222 -1.61 -20.60 15.26
N GLU A 223 -0.69 -20.78 14.31
CA GLU A 223 0.74 -20.48 14.55
C GLU A 223 1.00 -18.98 14.45
N GLN A 224 0.28 -18.26 13.59
CA GLN A 224 0.45 -16.82 13.41
C GLN A 224 -0.12 -16.02 14.59
N ASP A 225 -1.27 -16.41 15.14
CA ASP A 225 -1.84 -15.91 16.41
C ASP A 225 -0.89 -16.20 17.59
N ALA A 226 -0.27 -17.39 17.63
CA ALA A 226 0.70 -17.72 18.67
C ALA A 226 1.98 -16.86 18.57
N TYR A 227 2.43 -16.56 17.34
CA TYR A 227 3.59 -15.69 17.10
C TYR A 227 3.28 -14.21 17.39
N LEU A 228 2.12 -13.71 16.95
CA LEU A 228 1.63 -12.36 17.25
C LEU A 228 1.36 -12.17 18.74
N SER A 229 0.77 -13.16 19.42
CA SER A 229 0.59 -13.11 20.88
C SER A 229 1.90 -13.19 21.66
N ALA A 230 2.94 -13.83 21.12
CA ALA A 230 4.28 -13.82 21.70
C ALA A 230 5.02 -12.49 21.46
N ALA A 231 4.87 -11.90 20.26
CA ALA A 231 5.40 -10.58 19.94
C ALA A 231 4.72 -9.47 20.76
N ALA A 232 3.39 -9.50 20.90
CA ALA A 232 2.63 -8.57 21.74
C ALA A 232 3.02 -8.67 23.22
N ALA A 233 3.38 -9.87 23.71
CA ALA A 233 3.91 -10.06 25.07
C ALA A 233 5.35 -9.53 25.27
N LEU A 234 6.06 -9.19 24.18
CA LEU A 234 7.40 -8.57 24.19
C LEU A 234 7.38 -7.08 23.80
N GLY A 235 6.26 -6.57 23.30
CA GLY A 235 6.07 -5.16 22.89
C GLY A 235 5.78 -4.16 24.02
N ALA A 236 6.00 -4.55 25.28
CA ALA A 236 5.85 -3.64 26.42
C ALA A 236 7.06 -2.68 26.50
N SER A 237 6.83 -1.41 26.17
CA SER A 237 7.88 -0.38 26.13
C SER A 237 8.59 -0.24 27.49
N PRO A 238 9.93 -0.25 27.54
CA PRO A 238 10.68 -0.06 28.78
C PRO A 238 10.72 1.43 29.17
N GLU A 239 9.95 1.81 30.18
CA GLU A 239 10.10 3.14 30.79
C GLU A 239 11.55 3.36 31.33
N PRO A 240 12.09 4.59 31.22
CA PRO A 240 13.48 4.86 31.55
C PRO A 240 13.73 4.77 33.06
N ALA A 241 14.73 3.97 33.45
CA ALA A 241 15.11 3.79 34.84
C ALA A 241 15.76 5.05 35.45
N ALA A 242 14.97 5.80 36.24
CA ALA A 242 15.49 6.85 37.12
C ALA A 242 16.37 6.25 38.24
N PRO A 243 17.43 6.95 38.72
CA PRO A 243 18.47 6.34 39.54
C PRO A 243 18.07 6.10 41.00
N LEU A 244 18.69 5.07 41.60
CA LEU A 244 18.50 4.65 42.99
C LEU A 244 18.88 5.75 44.00
N ALA A 245 17.89 6.23 44.75
CA ALA A 245 18.08 6.90 46.03
C ALA A 245 17.54 6.02 47.18
N SER A 246 18.31 5.89 48.26
CA SER A 246 17.94 5.12 49.46
C SER A 246 17.16 5.99 50.45
N VAL A 247 16.14 5.42 51.13
CA VAL A 247 15.94 5.47 52.61
C VAL A 247 14.58 4.88 53.07
N VAL A 248 14.67 3.88 53.95
CA VAL A 248 13.80 3.54 55.11
C VAL A 248 12.25 3.72 55.06
N ALA A 249 11.55 2.59 54.90
CA ALA A 249 10.43 2.05 55.69
C ALA A 249 9.18 2.89 56.14
N ALA A 250 8.01 2.38 55.70
CA ALA A 250 6.76 2.12 56.47
C ALA A 250 5.90 3.26 57.05
N SER A 251 4.61 3.34 56.63
CA SER A 251 3.42 2.99 57.46
C SER A 251 2.05 3.37 56.84
N ALA A 252 1.01 2.57 57.18
CA ALA A 252 -0.41 2.91 57.39
C ALA A 252 -1.28 3.63 56.31
N GLU A 253 -2.16 2.84 55.66
CA GLU A 253 -3.66 2.90 55.68
C GLU A 253 -4.48 4.16 55.23
N PRO A 254 -5.79 4.01 54.89
CA PRO A 254 -6.50 4.87 53.94
C PRO A 254 -7.74 5.63 54.47
N ASP A 255 -8.29 6.51 53.61
CA ASP A 255 -9.67 7.02 53.56
C ASP A 255 -9.80 7.90 52.27
N GLN A 256 -10.93 8.27 51.67
CA GLN A 256 -12.35 7.86 51.57
C GLN A 256 -13.03 8.85 50.57
N GLN A 257 -14.30 8.59 50.19
CA GLN A 257 -15.31 9.56 49.69
C GLN A 257 -15.21 10.26 48.29
N ALA A 258 -16.26 9.99 47.50
CA ALA A 258 -17.01 10.96 46.66
C ALA A 258 -18.30 11.35 47.45
N PRO A 259 -19.19 12.31 47.05
CA PRO A 259 -19.84 12.38 45.71
C PRO A 259 -20.33 13.77 45.19
N ASP A 260 -21.01 13.69 44.02
CA ASP A 260 -22.16 14.50 43.52
C ASP A 260 -21.99 15.88 42.80
N PRO A 261 -22.89 16.23 41.83
CA PRO A 261 -22.75 17.38 40.92
C PRO A 261 -23.84 18.47 41.06
N SER A 262 -23.78 19.54 40.25
CA SER A 262 -24.91 20.46 39.96
C SER A 262 -24.70 21.27 38.66
N ALA A 263 -25.80 21.59 37.95
CA ALA A 263 -25.86 22.53 36.80
C ALA A 263 -26.58 23.84 37.20
N PRO A 264 -26.68 24.89 36.35
CA PRO A 264 -27.96 25.08 35.61
C PRO A 264 -27.99 25.93 34.29
N LEU A 265 -28.93 25.55 33.39
CA LEU A 265 -29.89 26.39 32.61
C LEU A 265 -29.51 27.18 31.31
N ASP A 266 -30.59 27.58 30.62
CA ASP A 266 -30.85 27.87 29.17
C ASP A 266 -31.57 29.25 28.99
N PRO A 267 -31.63 29.91 27.79
CA PRO A 267 -32.93 30.00 27.06
C PRO A 267 -32.97 30.31 25.51
N SER A 268 -33.97 29.75 24.80
CA SER A 268 -34.64 30.21 23.52
C SER A 268 -34.02 29.79 22.15
N ALA A 269 -34.67 29.32 21.06
CA ALA A 269 -36.06 29.25 20.51
C ALA A 269 -36.51 30.46 19.60
N VAL A 270 -37.24 30.36 18.44
CA VAL A 270 -37.93 29.28 17.68
C VAL A 270 -38.32 29.71 16.20
N ALA A 271 -39.00 28.85 15.39
CA ALA A 271 -39.73 29.09 14.08
C ALA A 271 -38.93 28.95 12.74
N LEU A 272 -39.48 28.64 11.53
CA LEU A 272 -40.76 28.04 11.02
C LEU A 272 -40.66 27.55 9.52
N HIS A 273 -41.50 26.58 9.12
CA HIS A 273 -42.00 26.19 7.75
C HIS A 273 -41.14 25.62 6.57
N THR A 274 -41.55 24.39 6.17
CA THR A 274 -41.72 23.70 4.84
C THR A 274 -41.91 24.52 3.54
N PRO A 275 -41.84 23.97 2.28
CA PRO A 275 -42.04 22.54 1.86
C PRO A 275 -41.16 21.97 0.69
N VAL A 276 -41.45 20.73 0.26
CA VAL A 276 -41.01 20.06 -1.00
C VAL A 276 -42.24 19.38 -1.65
N PRO A 277 -42.43 19.33 -2.99
CA PRO A 277 -43.70 18.92 -3.63
C PRO A 277 -43.89 17.42 -3.94
N SER A 278 -45.15 17.05 -4.19
CA SER A 278 -45.70 15.79 -4.73
C SER A 278 -45.89 15.86 -6.27
N GLU A 279 -46.47 14.95 -7.07
CA GLU A 279 -47.38 13.77 -6.96
C GLU A 279 -46.84 12.63 -7.90
N GLY A 280 -47.33 11.38 -8.06
CA GLY A 280 -48.69 10.83 -8.28
C GLY A 280 -49.07 10.78 -9.78
N ASN A 281 -49.85 9.84 -10.36
CA ASN A 281 -50.43 8.55 -9.94
C ASN A 281 -51.10 7.84 -11.17
N LEU A 282 -51.45 6.54 -11.12
CA LEU A 282 -52.34 5.76 -12.05
C LEU A 282 -51.90 5.63 -13.54
N PHE A 283 -51.92 4.46 -14.19
CA PHE A 283 -53.12 3.71 -14.63
C PHE A 283 -52.77 2.31 -15.19
N ASP A 284 -53.76 1.41 -15.25
CA ASP A 284 -53.74 0.07 -15.86
C ASP A 284 -55.04 -0.14 -16.67
N PRO A 285 -55.02 -0.78 -17.86
CA PRO A 285 -56.09 -1.77 -18.13
C PRO A 285 -55.77 -2.97 -19.07
N VAL A 286 -56.02 -4.18 -18.54
CA VAL A 286 -56.93 -5.22 -19.09
C VAL A 286 -56.72 -5.79 -20.51
N ALA A 287 -56.11 -6.98 -20.53
CA ALA A 287 -56.39 -8.22 -21.30
C ALA A 287 -57.43 -8.30 -22.46
N THR A 288 -57.08 -9.08 -23.51
CA THR A 288 -57.85 -10.21 -24.12
C THR A 288 -57.03 -10.82 -25.30
N SER A 289 -56.68 -12.12 -25.40
CA SER A 289 -57.45 -13.37 -25.59
C SER A 289 -57.50 -13.85 -27.07
N SER A 290 -57.42 -15.19 -27.29
CA SER A 290 -57.69 -15.92 -28.56
C SER A 290 -56.61 -15.84 -29.68
N SER A 291 -56.36 -16.85 -30.56
CA SER A 291 -56.33 -18.33 -30.42
C SER A 291 -55.81 -19.00 -31.71
N ALA A 292 -55.20 -20.20 -31.55
CA ALA A 292 -55.19 -21.35 -32.49
C ALA A 292 -54.38 -21.33 -33.82
N GLN A 293 -53.85 -22.53 -34.14
CA GLN A 293 -53.44 -23.05 -35.48
C GLN A 293 -52.15 -22.44 -36.10
N GLN A 294 -51.33 -23.15 -36.90
CA GLN A 294 -51.49 -24.47 -37.54
C GLN A 294 -50.13 -25.19 -37.81
N GLU A 295 -50.17 -26.51 -38.03
CA GLU A 295 -49.08 -27.41 -38.51
C GLU A 295 -48.87 -27.33 -40.05
N PRO A 296 -47.97 -28.12 -40.71
CA PRO A 296 -46.51 -28.30 -40.50
C PRO A 296 -45.73 -28.24 -41.86
N VAL A 297 -45.08 -29.35 -42.29
CA VAL A 297 -44.32 -29.63 -43.55
C VAL A 297 -42.85 -29.14 -43.55
N ASP A 298 -41.75 -29.89 -43.72
CA ASP A 298 -41.38 -31.27 -44.14
C ASP A 298 -40.57 -31.35 -45.48
N VAL A 299 -39.78 -32.42 -45.65
CA VAL A 299 -39.09 -32.97 -46.86
C VAL A 299 -37.73 -32.40 -47.32
N GLY A 300 -36.73 -33.30 -47.44
CA GLY A 300 -35.59 -33.22 -48.40
C GLY A 300 -34.20 -33.54 -47.79
N SER A 301 -33.50 -34.67 -48.02
CA SER A 301 -32.88 -35.24 -49.25
C SER A 301 -31.75 -34.38 -49.90
N GLU A 302 -30.60 -34.90 -50.36
CA GLU A 302 -30.07 -36.28 -50.32
C GLU A 302 -28.52 -36.42 -50.58
N ARG A 303 -28.01 -37.62 -50.27
CA ARG A 303 -26.75 -38.35 -50.59
C ARG A 303 -25.74 -37.87 -51.68
N GLY A 304 -24.46 -38.22 -51.45
CA GLY A 304 -23.38 -38.48 -52.45
C GLY A 304 -21.97 -38.16 -51.89
N SER A 305 -20.92 -39.00 -51.82
CA SER A 305 -20.49 -40.23 -52.54
C SER A 305 -20.18 -39.99 -54.03
N THR A 306 -19.01 -40.24 -54.65
CA THR A 306 -17.69 -40.92 -54.34
C THR A 306 -16.53 -40.17 -55.06
N GLY A 307 -15.21 -40.44 -54.98
CA GLY A 307 -14.36 -41.44 -54.30
C GLY A 307 -13.23 -42.02 -55.22
N GLN A 308 -12.06 -42.44 -54.65
CA GLN A 308 -10.88 -43.08 -55.32
C GLN A 308 -10.05 -42.19 -56.30
N THR A 309 -8.77 -42.44 -56.66
CA THR A 309 -7.85 -43.62 -56.49
C THR A 309 -6.36 -43.18 -56.37
N ALA A 310 -5.44 -44.09 -56.02
CA ALA A 310 -4.01 -43.83 -55.73
C ALA A 310 -3.01 -44.13 -56.88
N LYS A 311 -1.73 -43.72 -56.72
CA LYS A 311 -0.53 -44.48 -57.16
C LYS A 311 0.81 -43.99 -56.56
N GLU A 312 1.65 -44.97 -56.17
CA GLU A 312 3.13 -45.13 -56.28
C GLU A 312 4.12 -43.91 -56.34
N ALA A 313 5.39 -44.01 -55.89
CA ALA A 313 6.12 -44.92 -54.97
C ALA A 313 7.61 -44.48 -54.84
N ALA A 314 8.24 -44.63 -53.66
CA ALA A 314 9.71 -44.67 -53.47
C ALA A 314 10.10 -45.22 -52.07
N GLN A 315 11.30 -45.80 -51.93
CA GLN A 315 11.94 -46.30 -50.68
C GLN A 315 13.15 -45.39 -50.34
N ASP A 316 13.92 -45.49 -49.24
CA ASP A 316 14.30 -46.64 -48.38
C ASP A 316 14.71 -46.14 -46.93
N PRO A 317 15.47 -46.83 -46.04
CA PRO A 317 14.89 -47.40 -44.79
C PRO A 317 15.59 -47.02 -43.44
N HIS A 318 15.27 -47.79 -42.38
CA HIS A 318 15.60 -47.65 -40.93
C HIS A 318 14.75 -46.60 -40.18
N ASP A 319 14.24 -46.84 -38.96
CA ASP A 319 14.75 -47.67 -37.84
C ASP A 319 13.72 -48.71 -37.30
N ASP A 320 14.13 -49.56 -36.35
CA ASP A 320 13.43 -50.80 -35.95
C ASP A 320 12.35 -50.63 -34.85
N ALA A 321 11.38 -51.56 -34.82
CA ALA A 321 10.14 -51.38 -34.08
C ALA A 321 10.21 -51.70 -32.58
N ARG A 322 9.73 -50.77 -31.74
CA ARG A 322 9.18 -51.08 -30.40
C ARG A 322 7.69 -51.48 -30.55
N PRO A 323 7.18 -52.46 -29.78
CA PRO A 323 5.81 -52.91 -29.90
C PRO A 323 4.80 -51.85 -29.43
N ASN A 324 3.70 -51.67 -30.16
CA ASN A 324 2.57 -50.86 -29.72
C ASN A 324 1.90 -51.51 -28.50
N THR A 325 2.15 -50.97 -27.32
CA THR A 325 1.33 -51.27 -26.14
C THR A 325 -0.10 -50.80 -26.38
N THR A 326 -1.07 -51.68 -26.15
CA THR A 326 -2.50 -51.37 -26.28
C THR A 326 -2.89 -50.21 -25.37
N SER A 327 -3.79 -49.35 -25.85
CA SER A 327 -4.39 -48.27 -25.05
C SER A 327 -4.97 -48.80 -23.75
N ALA A 328 -4.37 -48.44 -22.62
CA ALA A 328 -4.88 -48.77 -21.30
C ALA A 328 -6.24 -48.08 -21.07
N THR A 329 -7.19 -48.82 -20.51
CA THR A 329 -8.51 -48.32 -20.12
C THR A 329 -8.44 -47.46 -18.86
N GLU A 330 -9.59 -46.87 -18.52
CA GLU A 330 -9.75 -45.85 -17.49
C GLU A 330 -9.29 -46.26 -16.08
N SER A 331 -9.05 -45.23 -15.27
CA SER A 331 -8.48 -45.23 -13.92
C SER A 331 -8.86 -46.39 -13.01
N ASP A 332 -7.83 -47.04 -12.45
CA ASP A 332 -7.90 -47.68 -11.13
C ASP A 332 -6.79 -47.07 -10.27
N SER A 333 -7.16 -46.36 -9.18
CA SER A 333 -6.17 -45.68 -8.35
C SER A 333 -5.54 -46.68 -7.39
N ALA A 334 -4.23 -46.94 -7.51
CA ALA A 334 -3.50 -47.88 -6.66
C ALA A 334 -3.49 -47.51 -5.15
N LEU A 335 -4.02 -46.33 -4.80
CA LEU A 335 -4.32 -45.90 -3.43
C LEU A 335 -5.75 -46.30 -3.02
N SER A 336 -5.85 -47.02 -1.89
CA SER A 336 -7.08 -47.50 -1.27
C SER A 336 -7.14 -47.05 0.20
N GLU A 337 -8.32 -46.89 0.79
CA GLU A 337 -8.47 -46.79 2.24
C GLU A 337 -8.76 -48.17 2.83
N PHE A 338 -7.92 -48.60 3.77
CA PHE A 338 -8.05 -49.86 4.50
C PHE A 338 -8.50 -49.58 5.93
N THR A 339 -9.52 -50.27 6.40
CA THR A 339 -10.12 -50.09 7.74
C THR A 339 -10.19 -51.42 8.48
N ILE A 340 -9.84 -51.42 9.76
CA ILE A 340 -10.13 -52.50 10.71
C ILE A 340 -11.09 -52.00 11.77
N THR A 341 -12.21 -52.71 11.96
CA THR A 341 -13.17 -52.49 13.04
C THR A 341 -12.91 -53.48 14.17
N TYR A 342 -12.96 -52.98 15.41
CA TYR A 342 -12.70 -53.72 16.64
C TYR A 342 -14.01 -54.13 17.34
N PRO A 343 -13.99 -55.10 18.28
CA PRO A 343 -15.18 -55.56 18.99
C PRO A 343 -15.96 -54.50 19.79
N ASP A 344 -15.32 -53.36 20.10
CA ASP A 344 -15.92 -52.21 20.78
C ASP A 344 -16.55 -51.18 19.81
N GLY A 345 -16.51 -51.45 18.51
CA GLY A 345 -16.95 -50.54 17.45
C GLY A 345 -15.92 -49.47 17.07
N SER A 346 -14.74 -49.44 17.68
CA SER A 346 -13.67 -48.52 17.28
C SER A 346 -13.02 -48.96 15.96
N THR A 347 -12.48 -48.00 15.21
CA THR A 347 -11.86 -48.26 13.90
C THR A 347 -10.43 -47.72 13.82
N LYS A 348 -9.48 -48.52 13.32
CA LYS A 348 -8.20 -48.02 12.80
C LYS A 348 -8.27 -47.98 11.28
N ARG A 349 -7.64 -46.95 10.68
CA ARG A 349 -7.69 -46.70 9.23
C ARG A 349 -6.30 -46.36 8.69
N TRP A 350 -6.04 -46.74 7.44
CA TRP A 350 -4.79 -46.51 6.71
C TRP A 350 -5.10 -46.15 5.26
N TRP A 351 -4.28 -45.34 4.61
CA TRP A 351 -4.16 -45.37 3.16
C TRP A 351 -3.17 -46.47 2.76
N GLN A 352 -3.67 -47.45 2.01
CA GLN A 352 -2.91 -48.56 1.47
C GLN A 352 -2.59 -48.30 -0.01
N TYR A 353 -1.31 -48.37 -0.37
CA TYR A 353 -0.83 -48.31 -1.75
C TYR A 353 -0.19 -49.65 -2.16
N SER A 354 -0.48 -50.10 -3.39
CA SER A 354 0.09 -51.34 -3.93
C SER A 354 1.16 -51.05 -4.97
N ALA A 355 2.42 -51.24 -4.59
CA ALA A 355 3.59 -51.19 -5.48
C ALA A 355 3.90 -52.61 -6.05
N PRO A 356 4.72 -52.73 -7.11
CA PRO A 356 4.96 -54.02 -7.80
C PRO A 356 5.46 -55.17 -6.91
N ASN A 357 6.21 -54.84 -5.85
CA ASN A 357 6.84 -55.80 -4.94
C ASN A 357 6.38 -55.66 -3.47
N ALA A 358 5.53 -54.67 -3.15
CA ALA A 358 5.20 -54.30 -1.77
C ALA A 358 3.80 -53.66 -1.63
N ARG A 359 3.10 -53.95 -0.54
CA ARG A 359 1.96 -53.17 -0.05
C ARG A 359 2.43 -52.24 1.06
N TRP A 360 2.16 -50.95 0.89
CA TRP A 360 2.51 -49.89 1.83
C TRP A 360 1.25 -49.38 2.53
N LEU A 361 1.27 -49.23 3.86
CA LEU A 361 0.13 -48.70 4.63
C LEU A 361 0.52 -47.52 5.52
N LEU A 362 -0.06 -46.36 5.24
CA LEU A 362 0.15 -45.11 5.97
C LEU A 362 -1.05 -44.85 6.90
N PRO A 363 -0.89 -44.90 8.24
CA PRO A 363 -2.02 -44.77 9.16
C PRO A 363 -2.67 -43.39 9.13
N LEU A 364 -3.99 -43.36 9.33
CA LEU A 364 -4.81 -42.15 9.38
C LEU A 364 -5.18 -41.81 10.82
N LYS A 365 -5.03 -40.53 11.20
CA LYS A 365 -5.51 -39.97 12.46
C LYS A 365 -6.39 -38.75 12.15
N ASN A 366 -7.62 -38.75 12.63
CA ASN A 366 -8.61 -37.69 12.39
C ASN A 366 -8.80 -37.35 10.88
N GLY A 367 -8.66 -38.34 10.00
CA GLY A 367 -8.79 -38.17 8.54
C GLY A 367 -7.57 -37.59 7.82
N ARG A 368 -6.46 -37.30 8.52
CA ARG A 368 -5.17 -36.96 7.91
C ARG A 368 -4.19 -38.13 8.04
N PRO A 369 -3.26 -38.34 7.09
CA PRO A 369 -2.18 -39.28 7.25
C PRO A 369 -1.24 -38.85 8.38
N VAL A 370 -0.65 -39.81 9.07
CA VAL A 370 0.44 -39.61 10.03
C VAL A 370 1.53 -40.65 9.78
N ALA A 371 2.77 -40.30 10.08
CA ALA A 371 3.87 -41.27 10.00
C ALA A 371 3.59 -42.45 10.95
N ALA A 372 3.82 -43.66 10.47
CA ALA A 372 3.74 -44.87 11.26
C ALA A 372 4.70 -44.83 12.46
N PRO A 373 4.33 -45.45 13.60
CA PRO A 373 5.32 -45.81 14.61
C PRO A 373 6.31 -46.82 14.02
N HIS A 374 7.49 -46.94 14.63
CA HIS A 374 8.43 -48.00 14.29
C HIS A 374 7.77 -49.38 14.36
N ASP A 375 7.95 -50.19 13.33
CA ASP A 375 7.35 -51.52 13.18
C ASP A 375 8.42 -52.48 12.62
N VAL A 376 8.00 -53.61 12.05
CA VAL A 376 8.90 -54.58 11.40
C VAL A 376 8.52 -54.76 9.94
N LEU A 377 9.44 -55.30 9.13
CA LEU A 377 9.09 -55.80 7.80
C LEU A 377 8.13 -57.00 7.94
N ARG A 378 7.06 -57.04 7.14
CA ARG A 378 6.05 -58.12 7.15
C ARG A 378 6.11 -58.90 5.84
N ALA A 379 6.14 -60.23 5.88
CA ALA A 379 6.41 -61.08 4.71
C ALA A 379 5.67 -62.44 4.69
N PRO A 380 4.34 -62.49 4.46
CA PRO A 380 3.40 -61.38 4.59
C PRO A 380 3.14 -61.02 6.06
N THR A 381 3.61 -61.85 7.00
CA THR A 381 3.46 -61.67 8.46
C THR A 381 4.71 -61.09 9.12
N ARG A 382 4.57 -60.50 10.32
CA ARG A 382 5.66 -59.93 11.14
C ARG A 382 6.95 -60.76 11.13
N SER A 383 8.08 -60.11 10.84
CA SER A 383 9.44 -60.63 11.01
C SER A 383 10.14 -59.97 12.22
N ASP A 384 11.38 -60.36 12.50
CA ASP A 384 12.23 -59.72 13.51
C ASP A 384 13.07 -58.53 12.92
N GLU A 385 12.83 -58.13 11.66
CA GLU A 385 13.55 -57.04 10.98
C GLU A 385 12.92 -55.66 11.29
N GLU A 386 13.44 -54.95 12.29
CA GLU A 386 12.93 -53.62 12.69
C GLU A 386 13.12 -52.54 11.61
N LEU A 387 12.10 -51.71 11.41
CA LEU A 387 12.05 -50.60 10.45
C LEU A 387 11.74 -49.25 11.13
N SER A 388 12.26 -48.17 10.55
CA SER A 388 11.96 -46.78 10.92
C SER A 388 11.28 -45.98 9.80
N LEU A 389 10.68 -46.69 8.84
CA LEU A 389 9.93 -46.11 7.73
C LEU A 389 8.60 -45.49 8.20
N PRO A 390 8.11 -44.42 7.56
CA PRO A 390 6.89 -43.72 7.97
C PRO A 390 5.60 -44.39 7.48
N ALA A 391 5.68 -45.54 6.81
CA ALA A 391 4.55 -46.40 6.43
C ALA A 391 4.90 -47.86 6.73
N LEU A 392 3.89 -48.68 7.06
CA LEU A 392 4.06 -50.12 7.27
C LEU A 392 4.37 -50.79 5.92
N LEU A 393 5.31 -51.72 5.90
CA LEU A 393 5.77 -52.44 4.71
C LEU A 393 5.37 -53.92 4.80
N ILE A 394 4.53 -54.36 3.86
CA ILE A 394 4.24 -55.78 3.63
C ILE A 394 4.81 -56.20 2.28
N ALA A 395 5.82 -57.06 2.29
CA ALA A 395 6.53 -57.55 1.11
C ALA A 395 6.18 -59.02 0.86
N ASP A 396 5.00 -59.26 0.28
CA ASP A 396 4.40 -60.60 0.10
C ASP A 396 5.27 -61.62 -0.70
N ARG A 397 6.34 -61.15 -1.35
CA ARG A 397 7.24 -61.95 -2.22
C ARG A 397 8.71 -61.96 -1.79
N ILE A 398 9.11 -61.34 -0.68
CA ILE A 398 10.52 -61.30 -0.27
C ILE A 398 11.00 -62.69 0.21
N PRO A 399 12.19 -63.18 -0.19
CA PRO A 399 12.71 -64.46 0.31
C PRO A 399 13.02 -64.42 1.81
N MET A 400 12.36 -65.26 2.60
CA MET A 400 12.55 -65.41 4.05
C MET A 400 13.34 -66.68 4.40
N GLN A 401 13.94 -66.70 5.58
CA GLN A 401 14.56 -67.90 6.17
C GLN A 401 13.49 -68.93 6.60
N PRO A 402 13.84 -70.21 6.84
CA PRO A 402 12.86 -71.28 7.10
C PRO A 402 12.00 -71.10 8.37
N ASP A 403 12.43 -70.27 9.32
CA ASP A 403 11.66 -69.88 10.50
C ASP A 403 10.72 -68.68 10.25
N ARG A 404 10.81 -68.05 9.07
CA ARG A 404 10.12 -66.81 8.66
C ARG A 404 10.39 -65.59 9.56
N ARG A 405 11.41 -65.62 10.42
CA ARG A 405 11.77 -64.50 11.31
C ARG A 405 12.76 -63.52 10.69
N ARG A 406 13.62 -63.98 9.79
CA ARG A 406 14.64 -63.16 9.13
C ARG A 406 14.58 -63.28 7.61
N ILE A 407 15.05 -62.25 6.92
CA ILE A 407 15.19 -62.24 5.45
C ILE A 407 16.36 -63.15 5.04
N LEU A 408 16.27 -63.76 3.85
CA LEU A 408 17.35 -64.55 3.28
C LEU A 408 18.51 -63.63 2.84
N PRO A 409 19.77 -63.89 3.25
CA PRO A 409 20.90 -63.07 2.83
C PRO A 409 21.03 -62.97 1.30
N GLY A 410 21.18 -61.74 0.79
CA GLY A 410 21.23 -61.45 -0.64
C GLY A 410 19.87 -61.20 -1.32
N ALA A 411 18.77 -61.11 -0.56
CA ALA A 411 17.49 -60.64 -1.09
C ALA A 411 17.59 -59.19 -1.62
N ASN A 412 16.89 -58.88 -2.72
CA ASN A 412 16.92 -57.57 -3.37
C ASN A 412 16.02 -56.56 -2.63
N LEU A 413 16.49 -56.02 -1.52
CA LEU A 413 15.77 -55.04 -0.71
C LEU A 413 15.43 -53.74 -1.46
N PRO A 414 16.31 -53.13 -2.27
CA PRO A 414 15.98 -51.89 -3.01
C PRO A 414 14.72 -52.00 -3.88
N ALA A 415 14.45 -53.17 -4.47
CA ALA A 415 13.25 -53.39 -5.29
C ALA A 415 11.93 -53.37 -4.50
N LEU A 416 11.96 -53.29 -3.17
CA LEU A 416 10.77 -53.02 -2.35
C LEU A 416 10.42 -51.52 -2.31
N ALA A 417 11.37 -50.64 -2.66
CA ALA A 417 11.10 -49.21 -2.83
C ALA A 417 10.35 -48.93 -4.13
N ASP A 418 10.78 -49.50 -5.26
CA ASP A 418 10.23 -49.33 -6.63
C ASP A 418 8.75 -48.90 -6.68
N GLY A 419 8.49 -47.61 -6.92
CA GLY A 419 7.13 -47.04 -6.98
C GLY A 419 6.67 -46.34 -5.68
N TYR A 420 7.55 -46.18 -4.69
CA TYR A 420 7.27 -45.38 -3.49
C TYR A 420 7.08 -43.90 -3.83
N VAL A 421 7.69 -43.41 -4.92
CA VAL A 421 7.38 -42.05 -5.43
C VAL A 421 5.93 -41.94 -5.92
N ASP A 422 5.37 -42.98 -6.54
CA ASP A 422 3.98 -42.96 -7.00
C ASP A 422 2.98 -43.02 -5.84
N PHE A 423 3.34 -43.68 -4.73
CA PHE A 423 2.61 -43.53 -3.46
C PHE A 423 2.64 -42.06 -3.00
N ALA A 424 3.80 -41.40 -3.00
CA ALA A 424 3.91 -39.99 -2.64
C ALA A 424 3.13 -39.07 -3.59
N ARG A 425 3.10 -39.34 -4.90
CA ARG A 425 2.26 -38.61 -5.88
C ARG A 425 0.76 -38.77 -5.60
N ALA A 426 0.32 -39.96 -5.20
CA ALA A 426 -1.09 -40.26 -4.89
C ALA A 426 -1.62 -39.57 -3.62
N LEU A 427 -0.74 -39.09 -2.73
CA LEU A 427 -1.14 -38.27 -1.57
C LEU A 427 -1.52 -36.83 -1.99
N PRO A 428 -2.46 -36.18 -1.29
CA PRO A 428 -2.73 -34.75 -1.45
C PRO A 428 -1.47 -33.90 -1.26
N PRO A 429 -1.26 -32.81 -2.04
CA PRO A 429 0.00 -32.06 -2.08
C PRO A 429 0.60 -31.72 -0.70
N ARG A 430 -0.17 -31.06 0.17
CA ARG A 430 0.23 -30.70 1.54
C ARG A 430 0.63 -31.89 2.45
N ASP A 431 0.15 -33.09 2.13
CA ASP A 431 0.27 -34.28 2.98
C ASP A 431 1.44 -35.19 2.53
N ARG A 432 2.00 -34.99 1.31
CA ARG A 432 3.02 -35.87 0.69
C ARG A 432 4.29 -36.05 1.52
N LEU A 433 4.76 -35.00 2.21
CA LEU A 433 5.97 -35.07 3.04
C LEU A 433 5.84 -36.03 4.24
N THR A 434 4.64 -36.50 4.57
CA THR A 434 4.45 -37.53 5.61
C THR A 434 5.26 -38.79 5.29
N LEU A 435 5.34 -39.18 4.01
CA LEU A 435 6.06 -40.38 3.53
C LEU A 435 7.59 -40.25 3.46
N VAL A 436 8.16 -39.05 3.66
CA VAL A 436 9.62 -38.88 3.71
C VAL A 436 10.13 -39.43 5.05
N PRO A 437 11.10 -40.37 5.06
CA PRO A 437 11.69 -40.87 6.31
C PRO A 437 12.36 -39.74 7.09
N THR A 438 12.00 -39.60 8.38
CA THR A 438 12.60 -38.60 9.27
C THR A 438 14.12 -38.85 9.43
N PRO A 439 14.97 -37.81 9.49
CA PRO A 439 16.39 -37.96 9.79
C PRO A 439 16.62 -38.72 11.09
N GLY A 440 17.56 -39.66 11.08
CA GLY A 440 17.85 -40.52 12.23
C GLY A 440 18.60 -41.80 11.84
N PHE A 441 19.01 -42.55 12.87
CA PHE A 441 19.65 -43.85 12.70
C PHE A 441 18.65 -44.91 12.23
N ALA A 442 19.08 -45.79 11.32
CA ALA A 442 18.33 -46.98 10.96
C ALA A 442 18.30 -47.98 12.12
N ARG A 443 17.22 -48.77 12.22
CA ARG A 443 17.01 -49.77 13.29
C ARG A 443 17.60 -51.15 12.97
N SER A 444 17.87 -51.41 11.71
CA SER A 444 18.48 -52.65 11.20
C SER A 444 19.28 -52.37 9.93
N GLU A 445 20.08 -53.34 9.47
CA GLU A 445 20.74 -53.28 8.15
C GLU A 445 19.70 -53.21 7.01
N VAL A 446 18.59 -53.96 7.16
CA VAL A 446 17.44 -53.95 6.25
C VAL A 446 16.82 -52.55 6.16
N ASP A 447 16.59 -51.90 7.31
CA ASP A 447 16.07 -50.53 7.39
C ASP A 447 17.04 -49.51 6.77
N ALA A 448 18.36 -49.70 6.93
CA ALA A 448 19.36 -48.83 6.32
C ALA A 448 19.27 -48.86 4.79
N THR A 449 19.29 -50.06 4.20
CA THR A 449 19.19 -50.24 2.74
C THR A 449 17.85 -49.74 2.17
N LEU A 450 16.73 -50.01 2.86
CA LEU A 450 15.42 -49.54 2.43
C LEU A 450 15.28 -48.01 2.51
N ARG A 451 15.78 -47.40 3.59
CA ARG A 451 15.79 -45.92 3.73
C ARG A 451 16.65 -45.27 2.66
N GLU A 452 17.81 -45.83 2.35
CA GLU A 452 18.70 -45.32 1.29
C GLU A 452 18.01 -45.39 -0.08
N ALA A 453 17.40 -46.53 -0.43
CA ALA A 453 16.66 -46.70 -1.69
C ALA A 453 15.48 -45.72 -1.81
N ILE A 454 14.63 -45.63 -0.78
CA ILE A 454 13.47 -44.72 -0.75
C ILE A 454 13.91 -43.25 -0.86
N ILE A 455 14.96 -42.84 -0.14
CA ILE A 455 15.47 -41.47 -0.21
C ILE A 455 16.09 -41.20 -1.60
N ALA A 456 16.78 -42.16 -2.21
CA ALA A 456 17.32 -42.00 -3.57
C ALA A 456 16.22 -41.83 -4.63
N GLU A 457 15.18 -42.67 -4.60
CA GLU A 457 14.01 -42.59 -5.48
C GLU A 457 13.30 -41.24 -5.34
N LEU A 458 12.98 -40.85 -4.10
CA LEU A 458 12.32 -39.56 -3.82
C LEU A 458 13.19 -38.35 -4.21
N ARG A 459 14.51 -38.41 -4.06
CA ARG A 459 15.42 -37.28 -4.41
C ARG A 459 15.56 -37.03 -5.91
N THR A 460 15.34 -38.05 -6.73
CA THR A 460 15.64 -38.05 -8.18
C THR A 460 14.41 -38.06 -9.07
N SER A 461 13.25 -38.39 -8.51
CA SER A 461 11.96 -38.43 -9.21
C SER A 461 11.16 -37.14 -9.04
N ASP A 462 10.29 -36.84 -10.00
CA ASP A 462 9.39 -35.68 -10.00
C ASP A 462 8.10 -35.96 -9.20
N TRP A 463 7.87 -35.27 -8.08
CA TRP A 463 6.66 -35.45 -7.23
C TRP A 463 6.40 -34.36 -6.20
N LEU A 464 7.42 -33.55 -5.87
CA LEU A 464 7.32 -32.55 -4.81
C LEU A 464 6.45 -31.39 -5.31
N PRO A 465 5.35 -31.04 -4.63
CA PRO A 465 4.51 -29.92 -5.04
C PRO A 465 5.25 -28.59 -5.02
N VAL A 466 5.16 -27.88 -6.14
CA VAL A 466 5.72 -26.55 -6.33
C VAL A 466 4.63 -25.60 -6.84
N GLN A 467 4.90 -24.30 -6.80
CA GLN A 467 4.09 -23.33 -7.52
C GLN A 467 4.11 -23.64 -9.01
N PRO A 468 2.99 -23.45 -9.73
CA PRO A 468 3.04 -23.40 -11.18
C PRO A 468 3.91 -22.19 -11.57
N ALA A 469 4.90 -22.41 -12.43
CA ALA A 469 5.62 -21.29 -13.04
C ALA A 469 4.62 -20.35 -13.71
N ALA A 470 4.86 -19.04 -13.62
CA ALA A 470 4.09 -18.07 -14.40
C ALA A 470 4.17 -18.46 -15.89
N ALA A 471 3.03 -18.55 -16.56
CA ALA A 471 3.02 -18.71 -18.01
C ALA A 471 3.60 -17.42 -18.61
N GLU A 472 4.81 -17.50 -19.17
CA GLU A 472 5.41 -16.37 -19.88
C GLU A 472 4.42 -15.87 -20.94
N PRO A 473 4.12 -14.56 -21.01
CA PRO A 473 3.44 -14.02 -22.16
C PRO A 473 4.37 -14.19 -23.36
N HIS A 474 4.10 -15.21 -24.19
CA HIS A 474 4.87 -15.46 -25.41
C HIS A 474 4.97 -14.14 -26.19
N PRO A 475 6.18 -13.71 -26.60
CA PRO A 475 6.34 -12.47 -27.34
C PRO A 475 5.49 -12.56 -28.61
N SER A 476 4.48 -11.69 -28.70
CA SER A 476 3.57 -11.64 -29.83
C SER A 476 4.40 -11.50 -31.11
N THR A 477 4.26 -12.46 -32.04
CA THR A 477 5.05 -12.49 -33.26
C THR A 477 4.93 -11.15 -33.98
N ILE A 478 6.07 -10.46 -34.14
CA ILE A 478 6.15 -9.08 -34.62
C ILE A 478 5.30 -8.91 -35.88
N ASP A 479 4.27 -8.07 -35.78
CA ASP A 479 3.38 -7.80 -36.90
C ASP A 479 4.13 -7.01 -37.98
N GLN A 480 3.92 -7.38 -39.24
CA GLN A 480 4.61 -6.73 -40.37
C GLN A 480 3.80 -5.53 -40.84
N PRO A 481 4.36 -4.31 -40.89
CA PRO A 481 3.61 -3.12 -41.27
C PRO A 481 3.19 -3.19 -42.76
N GLY A 482 1.95 -3.60 -43.04
CA GLY A 482 1.60 -3.97 -44.41
C GLY A 482 0.13 -4.25 -44.81
N GLN A 483 -0.90 -3.97 -43.99
CA GLN A 483 -2.29 -3.93 -44.49
C GLN A 483 -3.24 -3.09 -43.60
N PRO A 484 -4.23 -2.39 -44.17
CA PRO A 484 -5.10 -1.49 -43.41
C PRO A 484 -6.22 -2.25 -42.66
N ALA A 485 -6.53 -1.77 -41.45
CA ALA A 485 -7.60 -2.31 -40.63
C ALA A 485 -8.99 -2.12 -41.27
N SER A 486 -9.86 -3.11 -41.09
CA SER A 486 -11.30 -3.02 -41.37
C SER A 486 -12.05 -3.26 -40.05
N ALA A 487 -12.45 -2.19 -39.37
CA ALA A 487 -13.15 -2.26 -38.10
C ALA A 487 -14.66 -2.08 -38.28
N GLU A 488 -15.45 -3.07 -37.85
CA GLU A 488 -16.84 -2.86 -37.41
C GLU A 488 -17.02 -3.54 -36.04
N PRO A 489 -17.60 -2.85 -35.03
CA PRO A 489 -17.74 -3.39 -33.69
C PRO A 489 -19.03 -4.20 -33.50
N HIS A 490 -18.96 -5.26 -32.70
CA HIS A 490 -20.15 -5.87 -32.10
C HIS A 490 -20.05 -5.77 -30.56
N PRO A 491 -21.11 -5.30 -29.88
CA PRO A 491 -20.99 -4.83 -28.50
C PRO A 491 -20.99 -5.98 -27.49
N SER A 492 -20.14 -5.85 -26.47
CA SER A 492 -20.36 -6.54 -25.19
C SER A 492 -21.64 -6.00 -24.54
N THR A 493 -22.46 -6.88 -23.98
CA THR A 493 -23.60 -6.51 -23.11
C THR A 493 -23.56 -7.40 -21.88
N ALA A 494 -23.70 -6.80 -20.70
CA ALA A 494 -23.52 -7.47 -19.40
C ALA A 494 -24.80 -8.13 -18.86
N ASP A 495 -24.61 -8.92 -17.80
CA ASP A 495 -25.59 -9.38 -16.81
C ASP A 495 -26.92 -10.02 -17.24
N GLN A 496 -27.09 -11.31 -16.89
CA GLN A 496 -28.17 -11.73 -15.98
C GLN A 496 -27.71 -12.90 -15.08
N PRO A 497 -28.16 -12.97 -13.80
CA PRO A 497 -27.87 -14.08 -12.90
C PRO A 497 -28.87 -15.25 -13.06
N GLY A 498 -28.44 -16.49 -12.89
CA GLY A 498 -29.34 -17.65 -13.02
C GLY A 498 -28.81 -19.02 -12.54
N GLU A 499 -29.37 -19.46 -11.41
CA GLU A 499 -29.66 -20.84 -10.98
C GLU A 499 -28.54 -21.90 -10.78
N GLU A 500 -28.71 -22.69 -9.71
CA GLU A 500 -27.84 -23.80 -9.30
C GLU A 500 -28.06 -25.03 -10.19
N SER A 501 -27.04 -25.44 -10.97
CA SER A 501 -27.08 -26.69 -11.75
C SER A 501 -26.16 -27.75 -11.19
N LEU A 502 -26.74 -28.71 -10.45
CA LEU A 502 -26.03 -29.87 -9.88
C LEU A 502 -25.69 -30.92 -10.95
N ALA A 503 -24.67 -30.64 -11.76
CA ALA A 503 -24.10 -31.58 -12.72
C ALA A 503 -22.94 -32.39 -12.12
N PRO A 504 -22.81 -33.71 -12.40
CA PRO A 504 -21.73 -34.53 -11.86
C PRO A 504 -20.39 -34.25 -12.56
N PHE A 505 -19.37 -33.88 -11.78
CA PHE A 505 -18.02 -33.62 -12.29
C PHE A 505 -17.31 -34.90 -12.74
N GLY A 506 -17.07 -35.02 -14.05
CA GLY A 506 -16.04 -35.92 -14.59
C GLY A 506 -14.63 -35.37 -14.35
N PRO A 507 -13.59 -36.22 -14.26
CA PRO A 507 -12.26 -35.81 -13.83
C PRO A 507 -11.49 -35.04 -14.91
N LYS A 508 -11.45 -33.71 -14.79
CA LYS A 508 -10.39 -32.85 -15.33
C LYS A 508 -9.86 -31.92 -14.24
N GLY A 509 -9.14 -32.49 -13.28
CA GLY A 509 -8.32 -31.70 -12.37
C GLY A 509 -7.14 -31.09 -13.12
N ALA A 510 -6.87 -29.80 -12.92
CA ALA A 510 -5.56 -29.25 -13.24
C ALA A 510 -4.52 -30.00 -12.40
N GLY A 511 -3.52 -30.59 -13.03
CA GLY A 511 -2.46 -31.30 -12.32
C GLY A 511 -1.70 -30.33 -11.43
N THR A 512 -1.54 -30.65 -10.14
CA THR A 512 -0.65 -29.88 -9.26
C THR A 512 0.76 -29.92 -9.85
N ALA A 513 1.36 -28.76 -10.07
CA ALA A 513 2.74 -28.68 -10.54
C ALA A 513 3.67 -29.41 -9.56
N THR A 514 4.57 -30.23 -10.11
CA THR A 514 5.58 -30.95 -9.33
C THR A 514 6.97 -30.69 -9.88
N ALA A 515 7.96 -30.86 -9.00
CA ALA A 515 9.36 -30.89 -9.37
C ALA A 515 10.08 -32.11 -8.77
N ILE A 516 11.28 -32.35 -9.30
CA ILE A 516 12.30 -33.19 -8.67
C ILE A 516 12.86 -32.42 -7.46
N PRO A 517 12.90 -32.96 -6.23
CA PRO A 517 13.33 -32.20 -5.05
C PRO A 517 14.71 -31.57 -5.17
N THR A 518 15.66 -32.24 -5.83
CA THR A 518 17.03 -31.71 -6.07
C THR A 518 17.11 -30.58 -7.11
N ARG A 519 15.97 -30.17 -7.69
CA ARG A 519 15.81 -28.94 -8.49
C ARG A 519 14.84 -27.94 -7.86
N ALA A 520 14.18 -28.31 -6.77
CA ALA A 520 13.19 -27.46 -6.11
C ALA A 520 13.84 -26.50 -5.11
N THR A 521 13.16 -25.39 -4.88
CA THR A 521 13.62 -24.27 -4.05
C THR A 521 12.64 -24.03 -2.91
N LEU A 522 13.13 -24.00 -1.67
CA LEU A 522 12.35 -23.73 -0.46
C LEU A 522 12.67 -22.32 0.06
N PHE A 523 11.68 -21.43 0.04
CA PHE A 523 11.72 -20.23 0.87
C PHE A 523 11.12 -20.56 2.26
N PRO A 524 11.87 -20.47 3.37
CA PRO A 524 11.37 -20.87 4.68
C PRO A 524 10.18 -20.02 5.13
N ALA A 525 9.09 -20.65 5.57
CA ALA A 525 7.84 -19.98 5.96
C ALA A 525 7.22 -19.09 4.87
N LEU A 526 7.36 -19.49 3.59
CA LEU A 526 6.68 -18.86 2.44
C LEU A 526 5.18 -18.64 2.71
N THR A 527 4.71 -17.40 2.61
CA THR A 527 3.29 -17.04 2.72
C THR A 527 2.58 -17.21 1.37
N PRO A 528 1.24 -17.32 1.34
CA PRO A 528 0.47 -17.34 0.09
C PRO A 528 0.71 -16.10 -0.79
N ASP A 529 0.80 -14.91 -0.19
CA ASP A 529 1.09 -13.68 -0.93
C ASP A 529 2.51 -13.65 -1.48
N LEU A 530 3.52 -14.04 -0.71
CA LEU A 530 4.89 -14.11 -1.23
C LEU A 530 5.00 -15.17 -2.34
N ALA A 531 4.27 -16.28 -2.26
CA ALA A 531 4.21 -17.28 -3.32
C ALA A 531 3.52 -16.75 -4.60
N ARG A 532 2.51 -15.88 -4.46
CA ARG A 532 1.78 -15.25 -5.57
C ARG A 532 2.67 -14.30 -6.38
N VAL A 533 3.53 -13.52 -5.72
CA VAL A 533 4.47 -12.59 -6.36
C VAL A 533 5.79 -13.25 -6.77
N ALA A 534 6.32 -14.21 -5.99
CA ALA A 534 7.57 -14.93 -6.29
C ALA A 534 7.43 -16.01 -7.38
N ASN A 535 6.43 -15.91 -8.25
CA ASN A 535 6.13 -16.87 -9.32
C ASN A 535 7.18 -16.90 -10.47
N PHE A 536 8.18 -16.02 -10.40
CA PHE A 536 9.38 -16.02 -11.23
C PHE A 536 10.48 -17.00 -10.72
N ILE A 537 10.35 -17.53 -9.49
CA ILE A 537 11.25 -18.57 -8.98
C ILE A 537 10.77 -19.95 -9.46
N ASP A 538 11.53 -20.57 -10.38
CA ASP A 538 11.26 -21.93 -10.83
C ASP A 538 11.29 -22.93 -9.66
N ALA A 539 10.38 -23.91 -9.71
CA ALA A 539 10.23 -24.99 -8.75
C ALA A 539 10.18 -24.55 -7.26
N LEU A 540 9.59 -23.38 -6.97
CA LEU A 540 9.35 -22.89 -5.61
C LEU A 540 8.34 -23.79 -4.86
N VAL A 541 8.74 -24.39 -3.74
CA VAL A 541 7.91 -25.28 -2.91
C VAL A 541 6.71 -24.54 -2.33
N ILE A 542 5.52 -25.16 -2.36
CA ILE A 542 4.26 -24.52 -1.92
C ILE A 542 4.27 -24.11 -0.42
N PRO A 543 3.52 -23.05 -0.03
CA PRO A 543 3.40 -22.59 1.37
C PRO A 543 3.13 -23.70 2.39
N GLU A 544 2.23 -24.64 2.06
CA GLU A 544 1.81 -25.72 2.97
C GLU A 544 2.95 -26.68 3.32
N LEU A 545 3.97 -26.76 2.45
CA LEU A 545 5.17 -27.56 2.65
C LEU A 545 6.37 -26.72 3.10
N SER A 546 6.26 -25.39 3.19
CA SER A 546 7.34 -24.48 3.57
C SER A 546 7.48 -24.26 5.09
N THR A 547 6.72 -25.03 5.89
CA THR A 547 6.71 -24.96 7.35
C THR A 547 8.03 -25.39 8.00
N ARG A 548 8.28 -24.92 9.24
CA ARG A 548 9.49 -25.27 10.00
C ARG A 548 9.65 -26.79 10.20
N ALA A 549 8.55 -27.53 10.39
CA ALA A 549 8.56 -28.98 10.56
C ALA A 549 8.86 -29.74 9.25
N ALA A 550 8.56 -29.17 8.10
CA ALA A 550 8.86 -29.75 6.79
C ALA A 550 10.33 -29.57 6.37
N ARG A 551 10.99 -28.50 6.84
CA ARG A 551 12.34 -28.09 6.41
C ARG A 551 13.40 -29.18 6.54
N GLU A 552 13.40 -29.98 7.62
CA GLU A 552 14.37 -31.07 7.80
C GLU A 552 14.21 -32.19 6.75
N LYS A 553 12.95 -32.50 6.40
CA LYS A 553 12.60 -33.48 5.36
C LYS A 553 12.98 -32.98 3.97
N LEU A 554 12.70 -31.71 3.66
CA LEU A 554 13.08 -31.08 2.38
C LEU A 554 14.61 -31.00 2.22
N THR A 555 15.35 -30.63 3.27
CA THR A 555 16.82 -30.67 3.28
C THR A 555 17.36 -32.09 3.06
N THR A 556 16.71 -33.11 3.64
CA THR A 556 17.06 -34.54 3.40
C THR A 556 16.84 -34.96 1.95
N LEU A 557 15.84 -34.37 1.29
CA LEU A 557 15.59 -34.52 -0.14
C LEU A 557 16.51 -33.65 -1.04
N GLY A 558 17.39 -32.83 -0.46
CA GLY A 558 18.32 -31.99 -1.21
C GLY A 558 17.68 -30.76 -1.87
N VAL A 559 16.53 -30.31 -1.37
CA VAL A 559 15.86 -29.06 -1.78
C VAL A 559 16.73 -27.87 -1.39
N ALA A 560 16.94 -26.94 -2.32
CA ALA A 560 17.72 -25.72 -2.06
C ALA A 560 16.98 -24.80 -1.09
N ASN A 561 17.69 -24.05 -0.25
CA ASN A 561 17.07 -23.03 0.62
C ASN A 561 17.29 -21.65 -0.02
N LEU A 562 16.22 -20.91 -0.27
CA LEU A 562 16.26 -19.51 -0.71
C LEU A 562 16.33 -18.59 0.52
N THR A 563 17.13 -17.54 0.44
CA THR A 563 17.16 -16.44 1.42
C THR A 563 16.39 -15.23 0.87
N PRO A 564 15.97 -14.28 1.72
CA PRO A 564 15.49 -12.97 1.27
C PRO A 564 16.44 -12.31 0.28
N ALA A 565 17.75 -12.30 0.56
CA ALA A 565 18.76 -11.76 -0.34
C ALA A 565 18.74 -12.42 -1.73
N THR A 566 18.76 -13.76 -1.81
CA THR A 566 18.76 -14.44 -3.11
C THR A 566 17.41 -14.35 -3.83
N LEU A 567 16.29 -14.18 -3.11
CA LEU A 567 15.00 -13.84 -3.73
C LEU A 567 15.03 -12.44 -4.36
N VAL A 568 15.67 -11.48 -3.69
CA VAL A 568 15.90 -10.12 -4.21
C VAL A 568 16.88 -10.10 -5.39
N ASP A 569 17.96 -10.89 -5.33
CA ASP A 569 18.89 -11.07 -6.46
C ASP A 569 18.14 -11.59 -7.71
N ASN A 570 17.23 -12.55 -7.54
CA ASN A 570 16.42 -13.10 -8.64
C ASN A 570 15.28 -12.17 -9.11
N ALA A 571 14.91 -11.15 -8.32
CA ALA A 571 13.98 -10.10 -8.76
C ALA A 571 14.70 -9.00 -9.57
N THR A 572 16.03 -8.92 -9.49
CA THR A 572 16.81 -7.87 -10.16
C THR A 572 16.79 -8.04 -11.67
N GLY A 573 16.31 -7.01 -12.38
CA GLY A 573 16.15 -7.04 -13.84
C GLY A 573 14.81 -7.61 -14.33
N LEU A 574 13.85 -7.85 -13.44
CA LEU A 574 12.46 -8.08 -13.84
C LEU A 574 11.82 -6.79 -14.35
N ASP A 575 11.19 -6.86 -15.53
CA ASP A 575 10.33 -5.80 -16.06
C ASP A 575 8.89 -6.00 -15.53
N ARG A 576 8.43 -5.04 -14.71
CA ARG A 576 7.22 -5.13 -13.87
C ARG A 576 6.69 -3.76 -13.49
N ASP A 577 5.37 -3.60 -13.54
CA ASP A 577 4.66 -2.38 -13.15
C ASP A 577 4.94 -1.99 -11.67
N PRO A 578 4.99 -0.69 -11.33
CA PRO A 578 5.18 -0.20 -9.96
C PRO A 578 4.24 -0.81 -8.91
N THR A 579 3.00 -1.12 -9.28
CA THR A 579 2.02 -1.79 -8.39
C THR A 579 2.41 -3.22 -8.03
N TRP A 580 3.05 -3.97 -8.95
CA TRP A 580 3.60 -5.30 -8.65
C TRP A 580 4.77 -5.22 -7.66
N TRP A 581 5.61 -4.19 -7.77
CA TRP A 581 6.67 -3.93 -6.81
C TRP A 581 6.12 -3.62 -5.41
N ARG A 582 5.03 -2.84 -5.32
CA ARG A 582 4.31 -2.60 -4.04
C ARG A 582 3.86 -3.91 -3.39
N ASP A 583 3.22 -4.77 -4.17
CA ASP A 583 2.77 -6.10 -3.73
C ASP A 583 3.94 -6.99 -3.28
N PHE A 584 5.08 -6.93 -3.98
CA PHE A 584 6.32 -7.61 -3.60
C PHE A 584 6.89 -7.10 -2.27
N TYR A 585 6.92 -5.78 -2.04
CA TYR A 585 7.34 -5.20 -0.76
C TYR A 585 6.36 -5.55 0.38
N SER A 586 5.05 -5.54 0.12
CA SER A 586 4.03 -5.94 1.10
C SER A 586 4.18 -7.41 1.49
N ALA A 587 4.47 -8.30 0.54
CA ALA A 587 4.73 -9.71 0.81
C ALA A 587 6.08 -9.99 1.50
N LEU A 588 7.08 -9.12 1.33
CA LEU A 588 8.39 -9.22 1.99
C LEU A 588 8.44 -8.58 3.39
N ALA A 589 7.59 -7.61 3.70
CA ALA A 589 7.61 -6.90 4.98
C ALA A 589 7.54 -7.81 6.24
N PRO A 590 6.78 -8.92 6.27
CA PRO A 590 6.78 -9.86 7.40
C PRO A 590 8.13 -10.53 7.70
N PHE A 591 9.08 -10.47 6.76
CA PHE A 591 10.42 -11.04 6.90
C PHE A 591 11.48 -10.02 7.32
N ALA A 592 11.17 -8.71 7.29
CA ALA A 592 12.07 -7.62 7.67
C ALA A 592 12.07 -7.36 9.20
N THR A 593 12.14 -8.41 10.02
CA THR A 593 11.87 -8.33 11.47
C THR A 593 12.99 -7.75 12.33
N ASP A 594 14.23 -7.72 11.82
CA ASP A 594 15.39 -7.15 12.50
C ASP A 594 16.40 -6.54 11.51
N THR A 595 17.43 -5.86 12.01
CA THR A 595 18.44 -5.17 11.19
C THR A 595 19.17 -6.11 10.22
N ARG A 596 19.42 -7.36 10.60
CA ARG A 596 20.09 -8.33 9.72
C ARG A 596 19.16 -8.79 8.61
N ALA A 597 17.90 -9.08 8.94
CA ALA A 597 16.91 -9.45 7.93
C ALA A 597 16.61 -8.28 6.97
N ALA A 598 16.66 -7.04 7.48
CA ALA A 598 16.61 -5.82 6.69
C ALA A 598 17.85 -5.65 5.78
N ASP A 599 19.07 -5.93 6.26
CA ASP A 599 20.27 -5.91 5.41
C ASP A 599 20.20 -6.97 4.28
N GLU A 600 19.59 -8.14 4.52
CA GLU A 600 19.31 -9.13 3.46
C GLU A 600 18.28 -8.63 2.41
N LEU A 601 17.55 -7.54 2.67
CA LEU A 601 16.69 -6.83 1.70
C LEU A 601 17.31 -5.52 1.18
N GLY A 602 18.54 -5.19 1.58
CA GLY A 602 19.20 -3.92 1.25
C GLY A 602 19.48 -3.69 -0.24
N ALA A 603 19.35 -4.72 -1.07
CA ALA A 603 19.52 -4.68 -2.52
C ALA A 603 18.19 -4.68 -3.30
N LEU A 604 17.04 -4.45 -2.64
CA LEU A 604 15.74 -4.43 -3.32
C LEU A 604 15.74 -3.48 -4.54
N PRO A 605 15.31 -3.94 -5.73
CA PRO A 605 14.99 -3.04 -6.84
C PRO A 605 13.85 -2.11 -6.42
N VAL A 606 13.93 -0.84 -6.83
CA VAL A 606 12.90 0.19 -6.60
C VAL A 606 12.66 0.97 -7.88
N PRO A 607 11.43 1.02 -8.42
CA PRO A 607 11.10 1.86 -9.56
C PRO A 607 10.97 3.32 -9.12
N LEU A 608 11.58 4.21 -9.88
CA LEU A 608 11.50 5.66 -9.69
C LEU A 608 10.35 6.27 -10.50
N ALA A 609 9.96 7.50 -10.15
CA ALA A 609 8.93 8.24 -10.87
C ALA A 609 9.32 8.53 -12.33
N ASP A 610 10.61 8.72 -12.59
CA ASP A 610 11.22 8.83 -13.93
C ASP A 610 11.27 7.50 -14.75
N GLY A 611 10.65 6.43 -14.24
CA GLY A 611 10.60 5.12 -14.87
C GLY A 611 11.88 4.26 -14.74
N ARG A 612 12.99 4.79 -14.19
CA ARG A 612 14.22 4.02 -13.98
C ARG A 612 14.05 3.03 -12.81
N LEU A 613 14.51 1.79 -12.98
CA LEU A 613 14.61 0.80 -11.90
C LEU A 613 16.01 0.89 -11.26
N VAL A 614 16.09 1.29 -10.00
CA VAL A 614 17.38 1.39 -9.25
C VAL A 614 17.49 0.33 -8.16
N THR A 615 18.72 0.02 -7.73
CA THR A 615 18.98 -1.00 -6.71
C THR A 615 19.26 -0.36 -5.34
N GLY A 616 18.47 -0.72 -4.33
CA GLY A 616 18.74 -0.44 -2.92
C GLY A 616 17.93 0.73 -2.33
N PRO A 617 16.99 0.47 -1.39
CA PRO A 617 16.15 1.50 -0.77
C PRO A 617 16.90 2.65 -0.08
N ARG A 618 18.14 2.40 0.38
CA ARG A 618 19.00 3.43 0.99
C ARG A 618 19.47 4.53 0.03
N THR A 619 19.20 4.39 -1.28
CA THR A 619 19.59 5.35 -2.30
C THR A 619 18.43 6.16 -2.88
N VAL A 620 17.19 5.91 -2.43
CA VAL A 620 15.98 6.56 -2.97
C VAL A 620 15.32 7.47 -1.94
N VAL A 621 14.43 8.32 -2.44
CA VAL A 621 13.61 9.27 -1.69
C VAL A 621 12.15 8.85 -1.87
N LEU A 622 11.46 8.65 -0.75
CA LEU A 622 10.01 8.57 -0.71
C LEU A 622 9.45 9.98 -0.64
N ASP A 623 8.37 10.20 -1.38
CA ASP A 623 7.44 11.28 -1.10
C ASP A 623 6.73 11.09 0.27
N ASP A 624 6.16 12.15 0.83
CA ASP A 624 5.19 12.10 1.94
C ASP A 624 3.78 12.65 1.64
N GLN A 625 3.54 13.34 0.51
CA GLN A 625 2.27 14.05 0.20
C GLN A 625 1.82 14.05 -1.28
N LEU A 626 2.70 13.81 -2.26
CA LEU A 626 2.43 13.79 -3.71
C LEU A 626 1.58 12.58 -4.11
N THR A 627 0.36 12.85 -4.58
CA THR A 627 -0.54 11.81 -5.12
C THR A 627 -0.32 11.53 -6.62
N VAL A 628 0.71 12.10 -7.24
CA VAL A 628 0.97 12.08 -8.69
C VAL A 628 2.43 11.70 -8.97
N ALA A 629 2.69 11.01 -10.07
CA ALA A 629 4.03 10.59 -10.49
C ALA A 629 4.76 11.70 -11.26
N ALA A 630 5.12 12.79 -10.58
CA ALA A 630 5.97 13.84 -11.17
C ALA A 630 7.33 13.23 -11.57
N PRO A 631 7.85 13.46 -12.81
CA PRO A 631 9.07 12.83 -13.32
C PRO A 631 10.36 13.49 -12.78
N VAL A 632 10.44 13.62 -11.46
CA VAL A 632 11.54 14.24 -10.71
C VAL A 632 12.82 13.41 -10.87
N HIS A 633 13.63 13.78 -11.86
CA HIS A 633 14.77 13.00 -12.34
C HIS A 633 16.13 13.42 -11.74
N TRP A 634 16.19 14.62 -11.13
CA TRP A 634 17.31 15.10 -10.31
C TRP A 634 17.40 14.35 -8.97
N ALA A 635 16.25 14.17 -8.31
CA ALA A 635 16.12 13.29 -7.17
C ALA A 635 15.95 11.82 -7.61
N ARG A 636 16.09 10.89 -6.66
CA ARG A 636 15.73 9.47 -6.85
C ARG A 636 14.37 9.19 -6.23
N LEU A 637 13.33 9.88 -6.72
CA LEU A 637 11.98 9.81 -6.18
C LEU A 637 11.34 8.46 -6.53
N VAL A 638 10.85 7.72 -5.54
CA VAL A 638 10.15 6.43 -5.73
C VAL A 638 8.81 6.66 -6.43
N HIS A 639 8.48 5.83 -7.41
CA HIS A 639 7.18 5.90 -8.10
C HIS A 639 6.02 5.74 -7.08
N PRO A 640 4.99 6.62 -7.07
CA PRO A 640 3.98 6.65 -6.01
C PRO A 640 3.18 5.34 -5.88
N ASP A 641 2.92 4.64 -6.99
CA ASP A 641 2.30 3.30 -6.95
C ASP A 641 3.17 2.21 -6.33
N ALA A 642 4.49 2.38 -6.26
CA ALA A 642 5.41 1.47 -5.59
C ALA A 642 5.74 1.89 -4.14
N ALA A 643 5.41 3.12 -3.74
CA ALA A 643 5.73 3.66 -2.42
C ALA A 643 5.13 2.80 -1.29
N HIS A 644 5.97 2.31 -0.38
CA HIS A 644 5.57 1.35 0.65
C HIS A 644 6.42 1.52 1.93
N PRO A 645 5.84 1.42 3.14
CA PRO A 645 6.56 1.66 4.40
C PRO A 645 7.82 0.82 4.63
N LEU A 646 7.92 -0.37 4.01
CA LEU A 646 9.14 -1.18 4.04
C LEU A 646 10.35 -0.41 3.48
N LEU A 647 10.18 0.43 2.46
CA LEU A 647 11.30 1.17 1.87
C LEU A 647 11.90 2.16 2.88
N ALA A 648 11.06 2.86 3.65
CA ALA A 648 11.49 3.72 4.76
C ALA A 648 12.19 2.90 5.86
N GLN A 649 11.62 1.75 6.24
CA GLN A 649 12.22 0.83 7.23
C GLN A 649 13.60 0.31 6.80
N LEU A 650 13.84 0.13 5.50
CA LEU A 650 15.13 -0.28 4.93
C LEU A 650 16.12 0.87 4.73
N GLY A 651 15.67 2.12 4.87
CA GLY A 651 16.49 3.33 4.93
C GLY A 651 16.31 4.33 3.78
N ALA A 652 15.19 4.29 3.04
CA ALA A 652 14.79 5.40 2.17
C ALA A 652 14.49 6.66 3.01
N ARG A 653 14.85 7.83 2.50
CA ARG A 653 14.53 9.14 3.13
C ARG A 653 13.15 9.60 2.69
N SER A 654 12.44 10.40 3.50
CA SER A 654 11.33 11.23 2.99
C SER A 654 11.86 12.56 2.44
N ALA A 655 11.10 13.16 1.52
CA ALA A 655 11.19 14.57 1.13
C ALA A 655 9.78 15.10 0.80
N THR A 656 9.56 16.38 1.07
CA THR A 656 8.36 17.14 0.68
C THR A 656 8.50 17.74 -0.73
N ALA A 657 7.43 18.31 -1.28
CA ALA A 657 7.53 19.11 -2.51
C ALA A 657 8.47 20.32 -2.35
N ASP A 658 8.42 21.01 -1.21
CA ASP A 658 9.35 22.09 -0.85
C ASP A 658 10.82 21.60 -0.85
N ASP A 659 11.12 20.43 -0.25
CA ASP A 659 12.48 19.84 -0.26
C ASP A 659 12.97 19.54 -1.69
N LEU A 660 12.08 19.06 -2.58
CA LEU A 660 12.44 18.69 -3.94
C LEU A 660 12.65 19.90 -4.86
N LEU A 661 11.89 20.99 -4.67
CA LEU A 661 12.08 22.26 -5.38
C LEU A 661 13.26 23.07 -4.83
N ASN A 662 13.69 22.83 -3.60
CA ASN A 662 14.90 23.43 -3.01
C ASN A 662 16.17 22.55 -3.17
N ASP A 663 16.11 21.43 -3.90
CA ASP A 663 17.28 20.58 -4.12
C ASP A 663 18.29 21.30 -5.05
N PRO A 664 19.57 21.47 -4.65
CA PRO A 664 20.58 22.09 -5.50
C PRO A 664 20.73 21.44 -6.88
N ALA A 665 20.41 20.15 -7.02
CA ALA A 665 20.46 19.47 -8.31
C ALA A 665 19.37 19.91 -9.30
N LEU A 666 18.29 20.55 -8.85
CA LEU A 666 17.32 21.22 -9.74
C LEU A 666 17.89 22.55 -10.25
N ARG A 667 18.54 23.31 -9.36
CA ARG A 667 19.21 24.56 -9.72
C ARG A 667 20.34 24.31 -10.73
N ASP A 668 21.18 23.29 -10.47
CA ASP A 668 22.26 22.87 -11.38
C ASP A 668 21.75 22.46 -12.78
N LEU A 669 20.48 22.04 -12.93
CA LEU A 669 19.86 21.74 -14.23
C LEU A 669 19.37 23.00 -14.95
N ILE A 670 18.65 23.88 -14.23
CA ILE A 670 18.12 25.12 -14.80
C ILE A 670 19.26 26.08 -15.19
N GLU A 671 20.41 26.04 -14.49
CA GLU A 671 21.62 26.76 -14.89
C GLU A 671 22.36 26.17 -16.13
N ASP A 672 22.00 24.96 -16.61
CA ASP A 672 22.60 24.31 -17.81
C ASP A 672 21.64 24.30 -19.01
N ASP A 673 20.35 24.03 -18.80
CA ASP A 673 19.27 24.14 -19.81
C ASP A 673 17.93 24.54 -19.15
N PRO A 674 17.60 25.85 -19.09
CA PRO A 674 16.38 26.33 -18.41
C PRO A 674 15.08 26.04 -19.19
N ALA A 675 15.18 25.50 -20.42
CA ALA A 675 14.04 25.21 -21.30
C ALA A 675 13.74 23.69 -21.43
N ASP A 676 14.33 22.84 -20.57
CA ASP A 676 14.16 21.39 -20.62
C ASP A 676 12.72 20.93 -20.29
N GLU A 677 12.06 20.29 -21.25
CA GLU A 677 10.64 19.87 -21.16
C GLU A 677 10.37 18.93 -19.95
N ASP A 678 11.28 18.00 -19.63
CA ASP A 678 11.14 17.06 -18.50
C ASP A 678 11.27 17.78 -17.14
N THR A 679 12.12 18.81 -17.05
CA THR A 679 12.28 19.65 -15.85
C THR A 679 11.08 20.57 -15.66
N ILE A 680 10.60 21.20 -16.74
CA ILE A 680 9.41 22.07 -16.74
C ILE A 680 8.17 21.30 -16.25
N ASP A 681 7.90 20.10 -16.80
CA ASP A 681 6.77 19.26 -16.36
C ASP A 681 6.90 18.85 -14.88
N ALA A 682 8.08 18.40 -14.45
CA ALA A 682 8.31 18.01 -13.06
C ALA A 682 8.11 19.18 -12.08
N VAL A 683 8.58 20.39 -12.41
CA VAL A 683 8.39 21.59 -11.58
C VAL A 683 6.90 22.00 -11.54
N LEU A 684 6.21 22.01 -12.69
CA LEU A 684 4.77 22.32 -12.77
C LEU A 684 3.88 21.31 -12.04
N GLN A 685 4.27 20.03 -12.00
CA GLN A 685 3.55 19.01 -11.21
C GLN A 685 3.85 19.10 -9.71
N LEU A 686 5.03 19.58 -9.29
CA LEU A 686 5.39 19.77 -7.87
C LEU A 686 4.79 21.05 -7.26
N ALA A 687 4.78 22.16 -8.00
CA ALA A 687 4.41 23.48 -7.49
C ALA A 687 3.04 23.56 -6.76
N PRO A 688 1.97 22.85 -7.17
CA PRO A 688 0.68 22.85 -6.46
C PRO A 688 0.71 22.23 -5.06
N PHE A 689 1.77 21.50 -4.71
CA PHE A 689 1.94 20.82 -3.41
C PHE A 689 2.98 21.49 -2.51
N ALA A 690 3.76 22.44 -3.04
CA ALA A 690 4.78 23.16 -2.28
C ALA A 690 4.18 24.35 -1.52
N THR A 691 4.72 24.66 -0.34
CA THR A 691 4.32 25.85 0.44
C THR A 691 5.17 27.08 0.14
N HIS A 692 6.42 26.88 -0.29
CA HIS A 692 7.35 27.94 -0.70
C HIS A 692 7.98 27.59 -2.05
N ILE A 693 7.81 28.48 -3.02
CA ILE A 693 8.45 28.41 -4.33
C ILE A 693 9.74 29.25 -4.28
N PRO A 694 10.93 28.69 -4.56
CA PRO A 694 12.17 29.46 -4.59
C PRO A 694 12.17 30.50 -5.71
N ALA A 695 12.55 31.74 -5.39
CA ALA A 695 12.52 32.85 -6.34
C ALA A 695 13.36 32.64 -7.61
N TRP A 696 14.44 31.86 -7.53
CA TRP A 696 15.30 31.52 -8.68
C TRP A 696 14.64 30.56 -9.68
N LEU A 697 13.43 30.04 -9.41
CA LEU A 697 12.64 29.34 -10.42
C LEU A 697 12.05 30.28 -11.49
N SER A 698 12.18 31.60 -11.35
CA SER A 698 11.85 32.52 -12.46
C SER A 698 12.84 32.42 -13.63
N GLU A 699 14.06 31.91 -13.38
CA GLU A 699 15.10 31.65 -14.39
C GLU A 699 14.71 30.52 -15.37
N LEU A 700 13.72 29.68 -15.02
CA LEU A 700 13.20 28.61 -15.90
C LEU A 700 12.33 29.21 -17.01
N GLU A 701 12.53 28.75 -18.24
CA GLU A 701 11.90 29.31 -19.44
C GLU A 701 10.64 28.54 -19.87
N LEU A 702 9.67 29.26 -20.45
CA LEU A 702 8.46 28.70 -21.06
C LEU A 702 8.26 29.29 -22.46
N PRO A 703 7.55 28.59 -23.38
CA PRO A 703 7.22 29.12 -24.70
C PRO A 703 6.14 30.20 -24.62
N ASP A 704 6.34 31.29 -25.38
CA ASP A 704 5.37 32.38 -25.56
C ASP A 704 4.37 32.12 -26.71
N GLU A 705 3.41 33.04 -26.90
CA GLU A 705 2.38 32.99 -27.95
C GLU A 705 2.93 33.03 -29.39
N THR A 706 4.25 33.19 -29.57
CA THR A 706 4.98 33.07 -30.85
C THR A 706 5.81 31.79 -30.96
N GLY A 707 6.03 31.09 -29.85
CA GLY A 707 6.94 29.94 -29.73
C GLY A 707 8.39 30.33 -29.43
N GLU A 708 8.65 31.53 -28.93
CA GLU A 708 9.94 31.95 -28.39
C GLU A 708 10.05 31.53 -26.91
N SER A 709 11.20 31.01 -26.50
CA SER A 709 11.47 30.63 -25.12
C SER A 709 11.81 31.87 -24.29
N ARG A 710 11.17 32.05 -23.14
CA ARG A 710 11.31 33.24 -22.27
C ARG A 710 11.29 32.88 -20.78
N PRO A 711 12.05 33.57 -19.92
CA PRO A 711 11.95 33.42 -18.47
C PRO A 711 10.53 33.65 -17.94
N ILE A 712 10.19 32.98 -16.84
CA ILE A 712 8.86 33.02 -16.23
C ILE A 712 8.48 34.43 -15.74
N ASP A 713 9.44 35.23 -15.27
CA ASP A 713 9.20 36.61 -14.84
C ASP A 713 9.03 37.59 -16.02
N GLU A 714 9.48 37.25 -17.23
CA GLU A 714 9.16 37.97 -18.47
C GLU A 714 7.81 37.55 -19.09
N LEU A 715 7.01 36.68 -18.47
CA LEU A 715 5.80 36.10 -19.05
C LEU A 715 4.51 36.41 -18.29
N LEU A 716 3.46 36.81 -19.02
CA LEU A 716 2.10 36.97 -18.51
C LEU A 716 1.17 35.85 -18.97
N LEU A 717 0.15 35.52 -18.18
CA LEU A 717 -0.97 34.69 -18.66
C LEU A 717 -1.80 35.43 -19.74
N PRO A 718 -2.38 34.73 -20.73
CA PRO A 718 -3.18 35.33 -21.81
C PRO A 718 -4.32 36.26 -21.35
N ASN A 719 -4.91 35.98 -20.18
CA ASN A 719 -6.01 36.75 -19.59
C ASN A 719 -5.58 37.69 -18.44
N ALA A 720 -4.28 37.85 -18.20
CA ALA A 720 -3.72 38.66 -17.11
C ALA A 720 -4.26 40.12 -17.15
N PRO A 721 -4.90 40.62 -16.08
CA PRO A 721 -5.31 42.02 -15.99
C PRO A 721 -4.18 43.02 -16.25
N LEU A 722 -2.93 42.69 -15.86
CA LEU A 722 -1.77 43.55 -16.11
C LEU A 722 -1.54 43.82 -17.62
N LYS A 723 -1.76 42.82 -18.50
CA LYS A 723 -1.63 42.95 -19.97
C LYS A 723 -2.57 44.01 -20.57
N GLN A 724 -3.59 44.47 -19.83
CA GLN A 724 -4.55 45.49 -20.29
C GLN A 724 -4.09 46.93 -19.99
N VAL A 725 -3.08 47.13 -19.15
CA VAL A 725 -2.62 48.47 -18.72
C VAL A 725 -1.17 48.77 -19.10
N LEU A 726 -0.38 47.78 -19.49
CA LEU A 726 0.99 47.96 -19.97
C LEU A 726 1.05 48.63 -21.35
N THR A 727 2.17 49.30 -21.62
CA THR A 727 2.51 49.86 -22.93
C THR A 727 2.71 48.77 -24.01
N PRO A 728 2.44 49.06 -25.30
CA PRO A 728 2.62 48.08 -26.38
C PRO A 728 4.07 47.61 -26.60
N ASP A 729 5.05 48.38 -26.12
CA ASP A 729 6.49 48.07 -26.21
C ASP A 729 7.05 47.45 -24.91
N SER A 730 6.19 47.05 -23.95
CA SER A 730 6.64 46.40 -22.71
C SER A 730 7.38 45.08 -22.97
N PRO A 731 8.38 44.70 -22.15
CA PRO A 731 9.20 43.49 -22.37
C PRO A 731 8.42 42.17 -22.22
N PHE A 732 7.25 42.21 -21.58
CA PHE A 732 6.49 41.03 -21.20
C PHE A 732 5.93 40.27 -22.42
N GLY A 733 6.35 39.01 -22.55
CA GLY A 733 5.69 38.04 -23.43
C GLY A 733 4.36 37.54 -22.86
N THR A 734 3.78 36.56 -23.52
CA THR A 734 2.56 35.90 -23.05
C THR A 734 2.67 34.41 -23.27
N VAL A 735 2.41 33.60 -22.24
CA VAL A 735 2.57 32.12 -22.29
C VAL A 735 1.69 31.52 -23.39
N ASP A 736 2.22 30.52 -24.12
CA ASP A 736 1.46 29.75 -25.09
C ASP A 736 0.18 29.17 -24.44
N GLN A 737 -0.96 29.40 -25.09
CA GLN A 737 -2.25 28.84 -24.69
C GLN A 737 -2.22 27.31 -24.58
N ALA A 738 -1.37 26.62 -25.36
CA ALA A 738 -1.22 25.16 -25.23
C ALA A 738 -0.64 24.74 -23.86
N PHE A 739 0.27 25.53 -23.28
CA PHE A 739 0.79 25.31 -21.93
C PHE A 739 -0.27 25.61 -20.86
N VAL A 740 -1.04 26.70 -21.04
CA VAL A 740 -2.16 27.05 -20.15
C VAL A 740 -3.26 25.98 -20.19
N ASP A 741 -3.56 25.41 -21.35
CA ASP A 741 -4.56 24.34 -21.52
C ASP A 741 -4.09 23.00 -20.93
N ALA A 742 -2.78 22.74 -20.89
CA ALA A 742 -2.19 21.51 -20.35
C ALA A 742 -2.08 21.51 -18.82
N TYR A 743 -1.52 22.57 -18.23
CA TYR A 743 -1.21 22.65 -16.80
C TYR A 743 -2.21 23.51 -16.00
N GLY A 744 -2.93 24.41 -16.66
CA GLY A 744 -3.84 25.37 -16.02
C GLY A 744 -3.13 26.62 -15.49
N GLU A 745 -3.93 27.66 -15.20
CA GLU A 745 -3.41 28.96 -14.71
C GLU A 745 -2.78 28.89 -13.30
N ALA A 746 -3.18 27.93 -12.46
CA ALA A 746 -2.79 27.91 -11.05
C ALA A 746 -1.34 27.46 -10.80
N PRO A 747 -0.81 26.38 -11.42
CA PRO A 747 0.62 26.02 -11.29
C PRO A 747 1.53 27.07 -11.92
N LEU A 748 1.17 27.60 -13.10
CA LEU A 748 1.92 28.67 -13.79
C LEU A 748 2.06 29.92 -12.89
N ARG A 749 0.97 30.35 -12.24
CA ARG A 749 1.00 31.47 -11.28
C ARG A 749 1.72 31.15 -9.96
N ALA A 750 1.87 29.88 -9.60
CA ALA A 750 2.65 29.50 -8.42
C ALA A 750 4.16 29.62 -8.70
N ILE A 751 4.62 29.20 -9.89
CA ILE A 751 6.05 29.26 -10.26
C ILE A 751 6.53 30.66 -10.65
N GLY A 752 5.62 31.59 -10.96
CA GLY A 752 5.94 33.03 -11.07
C GLY A 752 5.19 33.79 -12.16
N VAL A 753 4.55 33.09 -13.11
CA VAL A 753 3.96 33.71 -14.32
C VAL A 753 2.97 34.81 -13.95
N GLY A 754 3.18 35.98 -14.54
CA GLY A 754 2.52 37.22 -14.17
C GLY A 754 1.01 37.24 -14.46
N TRP A 755 0.31 37.98 -13.61
CA TRP A 755 -1.16 38.09 -13.63
C TRP A 755 -1.63 39.52 -13.32
N GLY A 756 -1.20 40.03 -12.16
CA GLY A 756 -1.31 41.42 -11.75
C GLY A 756 0.07 41.96 -11.42
N PHE A 757 0.11 43.20 -10.93
CA PHE A 757 1.33 43.81 -10.41
C PHE A 757 2.03 42.91 -9.38
N GLN A 758 3.37 42.82 -9.50
CA GLN A 758 4.23 42.07 -8.60
C GLN A 758 4.82 42.98 -7.51
N LEU A 759 5.25 42.37 -6.41
CA LEU A 759 5.84 43.07 -5.27
C LEU A 759 7.31 42.70 -5.08
N VAL A 760 8.13 43.68 -4.75
CA VAL A 760 9.37 43.51 -3.99
C VAL A 760 9.04 43.63 -2.51
N THR A 761 9.52 42.68 -1.71
CA THR A 761 9.54 42.74 -0.25
C THR A 761 10.94 42.39 0.23
N GLU A 762 11.65 43.33 0.87
CA GLU A 762 12.94 43.09 1.53
C GLU A 762 12.92 43.64 2.97
N ALA A 763 13.50 42.89 3.91
CA ALA A 763 13.62 43.28 5.31
C ALA A 763 15.06 43.70 5.64
N ASP A 764 15.21 44.81 6.37
CA ASP A 764 16.47 45.52 6.60
C ASP A 764 17.29 45.80 5.30
N PRO A 765 16.69 46.35 4.22
CA PRO A 765 17.35 46.58 2.93
C PRO A 765 18.56 47.53 3.02
N LEU A 766 19.62 47.21 2.28
CA LEU A 766 20.93 47.86 2.41
C LEU A 766 21.18 49.04 1.44
N GLY A 767 20.27 49.28 0.50
CA GLY A 767 20.35 50.36 -0.48
C GLY A 767 19.25 50.30 -1.53
N PRO A 768 19.28 51.21 -2.53
CA PRO A 768 18.38 51.17 -3.67
C PRO A 768 18.94 50.30 -4.80
N ASP A 769 18.92 48.97 -4.63
CA ASP A 769 19.40 47.98 -5.60
C ASP A 769 18.34 46.94 -6.04
N HIS A 770 17.05 47.24 -5.81
CA HIS A 770 15.92 46.36 -6.13
C HIS A 770 15.43 46.45 -7.59
N ASN A 771 16.04 47.33 -8.39
CA ASN A 771 15.66 47.67 -9.78
C ASN A 771 14.25 48.26 -9.90
N LEU A 772 13.85 49.11 -8.96
CA LEU A 772 12.62 49.90 -9.07
C LEU A 772 12.91 51.22 -9.82
N ASP A 773 11.94 51.75 -10.56
CA ASP A 773 12.13 53.01 -11.30
C ASP A 773 12.28 54.21 -10.35
N ASP A 774 13.23 55.09 -10.64
CA ASP A 774 13.60 56.26 -9.84
C ASP A 774 13.87 55.98 -8.33
N GLU A 775 14.18 54.73 -7.96
CA GLU A 775 14.34 54.26 -6.57
C GLU A 775 15.38 55.07 -5.78
N GLN A 776 16.49 55.41 -6.44
CA GLN A 776 17.56 56.22 -5.87
C GLN A 776 17.09 57.63 -5.49
N SER A 777 16.09 58.17 -6.20
CA SER A 777 15.47 59.47 -5.93
C SER A 777 14.52 59.40 -4.74
N TRP A 778 13.75 58.32 -4.59
CA TRP A 778 12.95 58.06 -3.37
C TRP A 778 13.84 57.85 -2.14
N TRP A 779 14.85 57.00 -2.24
CA TRP A 779 15.75 56.67 -1.13
C TRP A 779 16.46 57.90 -0.56
N ALA A 780 16.76 58.90 -1.40
CA ALA A 780 17.34 60.17 -0.98
C ALA A 780 16.39 61.09 -0.18
N THR A 781 15.10 60.77 -0.09
CA THR A 781 14.10 61.51 0.71
C THR A 781 13.91 60.97 2.13
N LEU A 782 14.47 59.80 2.45
CA LEU A 782 14.28 59.15 3.75
C LEU A 782 15.25 59.70 4.82
N GLU A 783 14.75 59.95 6.04
CA GLU A 783 15.61 60.36 7.17
C GLU A 783 16.55 59.23 7.65
N SER A 784 16.18 57.97 7.39
CA SER A 784 16.94 56.76 7.73
C SER A 784 16.55 55.59 6.83
N GLU A 785 17.42 54.59 6.74
CA GLU A 785 17.14 53.28 6.13
C GLU A 785 15.82 52.69 6.67
N PRO A 786 14.90 52.19 5.81
CA PRO A 786 13.64 51.59 6.24
C PRO A 786 13.89 50.18 6.79
N ALA A 787 13.09 49.75 7.78
CA ALA A 787 13.19 48.39 8.33
C ALA A 787 12.60 47.31 7.39
N GLU A 788 11.76 47.71 6.44
CA GLU A 788 11.14 46.84 5.44
C GLU A 788 10.81 47.69 4.20
N LEU A 789 11.29 47.28 3.03
CA LEU A 789 10.81 47.78 1.75
C LEU A 789 9.65 46.91 1.30
N ASN A 790 8.50 47.51 1.02
CA ASN A 790 7.43 46.89 0.23
C ASN A 790 7.07 47.81 -0.93
N ALA A 791 7.25 47.33 -2.15
CA ALA A 791 7.12 48.14 -3.36
C ALA A 791 6.47 47.35 -4.50
N VAL A 792 5.59 48.01 -5.24
CA VAL A 792 5.11 47.54 -6.55
C VAL A 792 6.18 47.77 -7.60
N ARG A 793 6.48 46.73 -8.39
CA ARG A 793 7.39 46.80 -9.54
C ARG A 793 6.69 47.33 -10.80
N ASP A 794 7.49 47.67 -11.80
CA ASP A 794 7.08 47.75 -13.21
C ASP A 794 5.97 48.80 -13.48
N LEU A 795 5.90 49.83 -12.63
CA LEU A 795 4.92 50.93 -12.72
C LEU A 795 5.20 51.87 -13.89
N ASP A 796 6.47 51.99 -14.28
CA ASP A 796 6.97 52.74 -15.44
C ASP A 796 6.52 52.14 -16.78
N LEU A 797 6.18 50.85 -16.80
CA LEU A 797 5.72 50.14 -17.99
C LEU A 797 4.21 50.32 -18.26
N VAL A 798 3.47 51.00 -17.37
CA VAL A 798 2.04 51.32 -17.53
C VAL A 798 1.83 52.42 -18.56
N ASP A 799 0.90 52.21 -19.49
CA ASP A 799 0.54 53.17 -20.52
C ASP A 799 -0.18 54.40 -19.92
N GLU A 800 0.21 55.61 -20.36
CA GLU A 800 -0.31 56.88 -19.83
C GLU A 800 -1.85 56.98 -19.91
N ASP A 801 -2.48 56.44 -20.96
CA ASP A 801 -3.95 56.45 -21.12
C ASP A 801 -4.66 55.44 -20.18
N ASN A 802 -3.93 54.47 -19.60
CA ASN A 802 -4.50 53.35 -18.83
C ASN A 802 -4.37 53.49 -17.29
N TRP A 803 -3.72 54.54 -16.78
CA TRP A 803 -3.58 54.80 -15.34
C TRP A 803 -4.88 54.70 -14.50
N PRO A 804 -6.06 55.17 -14.96
CA PRO A 804 -7.33 54.98 -14.24
C PRO A 804 -7.71 53.51 -14.03
N ILE A 805 -7.27 52.60 -14.91
CA ILE A 805 -7.48 51.15 -14.81
C ILE A 805 -6.40 50.53 -13.91
N ALA A 806 -5.13 50.93 -14.09
CA ALA A 806 -4.00 50.45 -13.28
C ALA A 806 -4.21 50.74 -11.78
N LEU A 807 -4.59 51.98 -11.42
CA LEU A 807 -4.91 52.38 -10.05
C LEU A 807 -6.08 51.57 -9.47
N ARG A 808 -7.07 51.19 -10.29
CA ARG A 808 -8.16 50.32 -9.85
C ARG A 808 -7.67 48.88 -9.58
N HIS A 809 -6.81 48.32 -10.42
CA HIS A 809 -6.19 47.02 -10.15
C HIS A 809 -5.34 47.04 -8.87
N LEU A 810 -4.56 48.11 -8.63
CA LEU A 810 -3.76 48.30 -7.42
C LEU A 810 -4.62 48.50 -6.16
N LEU A 811 -5.83 49.04 -6.28
CA LEU A 811 -6.82 49.16 -5.20
C LEU A 811 -7.55 47.85 -4.91
N ASP A 812 -7.89 47.09 -5.95
CA ASP A 812 -8.71 45.87 -5.83
C ASP A 812 -7.88 44.65 -5.37
N ASP A 813 -6.56 44.62 -5.61
CA ASP A 813 -5.66 43.62 -5.02
C ASP A 813 -5.29 44.00 -3.56
N PRO A 814 -5.62 43.15 -2.56
CA PRO A 814 -5.35 43.44 -1.15
C PRO A 814 -3.86 43.43 -0.77
N ARG A 815 -2.95 42.97 -1.64
CA ARG A 815 -1.49 42.99 -1.43
C ARG A 815 -0.90 44.37 -1.73
N THR A 816 -1.37 45.02 -2.80
CA THR A 816 -0.90 46.34 -3.26
C THR A 816 -1.65 47.49 -2.58
N ARG A 817 -2.92 47.29 -2.23
CA ARG A 817 -3.77 48.32 -1.61
C ARG A 817 -3.17 49.01 -0.36
N PRO A 818 -2.45 48.33 0.54
CA PRO A 818 -1.78 48.99 1.67
C PRO A 818 -0.69 49.97 1.23
N LEU A 819 0.01 49.69 0.14
CA LEU A 819 1.14 50.50 -0.37
C LEU A 819 0.68 51.82 -1.01
N LEU A 820 -0.60 51.90 -1.41
CA LEU A 820 -1.26 53.14 -1.81
C LEU A 820 -1.66 54.04 -0.62
N ALA A 821 -1.64 53.47 0.59
CA ALA A 821 -2.07 54.12 1.83
C ALA A 821 -0.92 54.43 2.80
N ASP A 822 0.31 54.05 2.44
CA ASP A 822 1.55 54.42 3.13
C ASP A 822 2.12 55.70 2.49
N PRO A 823 2.06 56.88 3.14
CA PRO A 823 2.59 58.13 2.59
C PRO A 823 4.13 58.19 2.52
N THR A 824 4.83 57.26 3.17
CA THR A 824 6.30 57.17 3.18
C THR A 824 6.85 56.10 2.22
N GLY A 825 6.03 55.13 1.83
CA GLY A 825 6.41 54.03 0.95
C GLY A 825 6.68 54.47 -0.50
N TYR A 826 7.64 53.79 -1.13
CA TYR A 826 8.06 54.01 -2.52
C TYR A 826 6.88 54.10 -3.50
N THR A 827 5.93 53.17 -3.44
CA THR A 827 4.82 53.09 -4.40
C THR A 827 3.90 54.32 -4.33
N ALA A 828 3.59 54.84 -3.14
CA ALA A 828 2.79 56.06 -3.04
C ALA A 828 3.57 57.28 -3.56
N TRP A 829 4.85 57.37 -3.20
CA TRP A 829 5.75 58.42 -3.67
C TRP A 829 5.90 58.45 -5.19
N TRP A 830 6.03 57.27 -5.82
CA TRP A 830 6.21 57.15 -7.28
C TRP A 830 4.89 57.48 -7.99
N LEU A 831 3.78 56.87 -7.56
CA LEU A 831 2.47 57.09 -8.17
C LEU A 831 2.03 58.56 -8.08
N SER A 832 2.27 59.25 -6.95
CA SER A 832 1.90 60.67 -6.83
C SER A 832 2.63 61.58 -7.84
N ARG A 833 3.79 61.15 -8.36
CA ARG A 833 4.62 61.90 -9.31
C ARG A 833 4.37 61.51 -10.76
N ASN A 834 4.17 60.21 -11.00
CA ASN A 834 4.25 59.64 -12.35
C ASN A 834 2.92 59.03 -12.86
N ALA A 835 1.93 58.76 -11.99
CA ALA A 835 0.63 58.27 -12.46
C ALA A 835 -0.24 59.43 -13.00
N VAL A 836 -0.56 59.39 -14.29
CA VAL A 836 -1.23 60.47 -15.03
C VAL A 836 -2.75 60.29 -15.06
N ILE A 837 -3.51 61.35 -14.79
CA ILE A 837 -4.97 61.40 -14.88
C ILE A 837 -5.35 62.65 -15.68
N ASP A 838 -6.12 62.50 -16.76
CA ASP A 838 -6.51 63.58 -17.70
C ASP A 838 -5.33 64.47 -18.17
N GLY A 839 -4.12 63.88 -18.28
CA GLY A 839 -2.90 64.58 -18.69
C GLY A 839 -2.14 65.31 -17.57
N LEU A 840 -2.48 65.10 -16.30
CA LEU A 840 -1.80 65.65 -15.12
C LEU A 840 -1.42 64.55 -14.12
N PRO A 841 -0.22 64.57 -13.50
CA PRO A 841 0.11 63.71 -12.37
C PRO A 841 -0.92 63.78 -11.24
N ILE A 842 -1.27 62.62 -10.67
CA ILE A 842 -2.31 62.50 -9.63
C ILE A 842 -2.01 63.34 -8.38
N GLY A 843 -0.72 63.52 -8.03
CA GLY A 843 -0.28 64.38 -6.93
C GLY A 843 -0.43 65.89 -7.15
N ARG A 844 -0.96 66.33 -8.30
CA ARG A 844 -1.39 67.72 -8.53
C ARG A 844 -2.87 67.95 -8.25
N TYR A 845 -3.65 66.88 -8.05
CA TYR A 845 -5.07 66.97 -7.72
C TYR A 845 -5.28 67.07 -6.20
N ARG A 846 -6.24 67.90 -5.77
CA ARG A 846 -6.71 67.93 -4.38
C ARG A 846 -7.86 66.95 -4.17
N HIS A 847 -7.99 66.46 -2.93
CA HIS A 847 -9.11 65.62 -2.52
C HIS A 847 -10.46 66.39 -2.59
N PRO A 848 -11.59 65.74 -2.96
CA PRO A 848 -12.89 66.42 -3.05
C PRO A 848 -13.38 67.10 -1.76
N ALA A 849 -12.95 66.61 -0.58
CA ALA A 849 -13.29 67.19 0.71
C ALA A 849 -12.38 68.36 1.11
N ASP A 850 -11.24 68.56 0.43
CA ASP A 850 -10.32 69.67 0.68
C ASP A 850 -10.74 70.93 -0.07
N THR A 851 -10.90 72.02 0.67
CA THR A 851 -11.28 73.34 0.16
C THR A 851 -10.15 74.38 0.20
N GLU A 852 -8.98 74.07 0.76
CA GLU A 852 -7.86 75.02 0.96
C GLU A 852 -7.43 75.67 -0.37
N PHE A 853 -7.23 74.87 -1.41
CA PHE A 853 -6.79 75.33 -2.74
C PHE A 853 -7.94 75.35 -3.78
N ALA A 854 -9.18 75.58 -3.32
CA ALA A 854 -10.36 75.53 -4.18
C ALA A 854 -10.39 76.65 -5.24
N GLY A 855 -10.28 76.25 -6.51
CA GLY A 855 -10.20 77.17 -7.66
C GLY A 855 -8.77 77.54 -8.06
N LEU A 856 -7.77 76.92 -7.43
CA LEU A 856 -6.36 76.87 -7.88
C LEU A 856 -6.03 75.48 -8.45
N LEU A 857 -6.31 74.43 -7.68
CA LEU A 857 -5.96 73.05 -8.02
C LEU A 857 -7.19 72.20 -8.40
N PRO A 858 -7.06 71.26 -9.38
CA PRO A 858 -8.14 70.41 -9.86
C PRO A 858 -8.58 69.38 -8.82
N VAL A 859 -9.84 68.93 -8.91
CA VAL A 859 -10.41 67.93 -7.99
C VAL A 859 -10.25 66.53 -8.56
N PHE A 860 -9.77 65.59 -7.75
CA PHE A 860 -9.82 64.17 -8.10
C PHE A 860 -11.25 63.63 -7.91
N ASP A 861 -12.13 63.84 -8.90
CA ASP A 861 -13.56 63.46 -8.86
C ASP A 861 -13.78 61.95 -9.10
N SER A 862 -13.29 61.14 -8.14
CA SER A 862 -13.38 59.69 -8.16
C SER A 862 -14.04 59.15 -6.88
N ALA A 863 -14.80 58.05 -7.01
CA ALA A 863 -15.35 57.32 -5.88
C ALA A 863 -14.27 56.71 -4.97
N ASP A 864 -13.05 56.55 -5.47
CA ASP A 864 -11.92 55.96 -4.76
C ASP A 864 -10.99 57.01 -4.10
N ALA A 865 -11.36 58.30 -4.14
CA ALA A 865 -10.53 59.41 -3.65
C ALA A 865 -10.12 59.28 -2.17
N ASP A 866 -10.99 58.78 -1.29
CA ASP A 866 -10.66 58.51 0.13
C ASP A 866 -9.58 57.43 0.31
N ALA A 867 -9.45 56.50 -0.64
CA ALA A 867 -8.45 55.44 -0.61
C ALA A 867 -7.12 55.87 -1.24
N LEU A 868 -7.16 56.73 -2.28
CA LEU A 868 -5.98 57.28 -2.95
C LEU A 868 -5.50 58.62 -2.37
N LYS A 869 -6.07 59.08 -1.25
CA LYS A 869 -5.79 60.39 -0.63
C LYS A 869 -4.31 60.69 -0.38
N HIS A 870 -3.46 59.68 -0.21
CA HIS A 870 -2.01 59.82 0.02
C HIS A 870 -1.21 59.95 -1.29
N LEU A 871 -1.87 59.77 -2.45
CA LEU A 871 -1.33 60.09 -3.78
C LEU A 871 -1.73 61.50 -4.25
N LEU A 872 -2.58 62.20 -3.48
CA LEU A 872 -3.12 63.52 -3.79
C LEU A 872 -2.34 64.61 -3.04
N VAL A 873 -2.63 65.88 -3.36
CA VAL A 873 -2.10 67.04 -2.63
C VAL A 873 -2.53 66.99 -1.15
N ASP A 874 -1.56 66.87 -0.24
CA ASP A 874 -1.77 67.17 1.18
C ASP A 874 -1.61 68.68 1.39
N SER A 875 -2.70 69.37 1.74
CA SER A 875 -2.71 70.82 1.97
C SER A 875 -2.23 71.22 3.36
N SER A 876 -1.84 70.29 4.23
CA SER A 876 -1.22 70.62 5.52
C SER A 876 0.26 71.00 5.38
N GLU A 877 0.96 70.46 4.38
CA GLU A 877 2.37 70.71 4.08
C GLU A 877 2.54 71.57 2.82
N ILE A 878 3.67 72.26 2.69
CA ILE A 878 4.02 73.09 1.51
C ILE A 878 5.41 72.67 1.05
N THR A 879 5.47 71.71 0.13
CA THR A 879 6.72 71.30 -0.53
C THR A 879 7.11 72.32 -1.62
N PRO A 880 8.40 72.40 -2.05
CA PRO A 880 8.81 73.29 -3.13
C PRO A 880 8.00 73.12 -4.42
N ALA A 881 7.81 71.88 -4.87
CA ALA A 881 7.01 71.59 -6.06
C ALA A 881 5.53 72.00 -5.92
N LEU A 882 4.93 71.84 -4.73
CA LEU A 882 3.57 72.33 -4.48
C LEU A 882 3.52 73.86 -4.41
N ALA A 883 4.58 74.52 -3.93
CA ALA A 883 4.68 75.97 -3.91
C ALA A 883 4.76 76.55 -5.33
N GLU A 884 5.58 75.98 -6.22
CA GLU A 884 5.63 76.34 -7.65
C GLU A 884 4.25 76.20 -8.31
N GLU A 885 3.61 75.03 -8.20
CA GLU A 885 2.28 74.78 -8.77
C GLU A 885 1.20 75.74 -8.22
N LEU A 886 1.26 76.09 -6.94
CA LEU A 886 0.35 77.07 -6.34
C LEU A 886 0.63 78.50 -6.82
N LEU A 887 1.89 78.88 -7.05
CA LEU A 887 2.28 80.18 -7.58
C LEU A 887 1.85 80.34 -9.04
N ASP A 888 2.07 79.32 -9.88
CA ASP A 888 1.58 79.30 -11.27
C ASP A 888 0.04 79.27 -11.33
N ALA A 889 -0.62 78.46 -10.49
CA ALA A 889 -2.08 78.45 -10.41
C ALA A 889 -2.66 79.79 -9.92
N LEU A 890 -1.94 80.50 -9.04
CA LEU A 890 -2.26 81.88 -8.66
C LEU A 890 -2.04 82.84 -9.83
N ALA A 891 -0.98 82.67 -10.62
CA ALA A 891 -0.66 83.53 -11.77
C ALA A 891 -1.60 83.34 -12.98
N ASP A 892 -2.16 82.16 -13.24
CA ASP A 892 -3.02 81.90 -14.41
C ASP A 892 -4.38 82.65 -14.34
N PRO A 893 -4.66 83.62 -15.24
CA PRO A 893 -5.94 84.33 -15.26
C PRO A 893 -7.18 83.46 -15.56
N ALA A 894 -7.02 82.21 -16.02
CA ALA A 894 -8.14 81.28 -16.17
C ALA A 894 -8.65 80.72 -14.82
N ASN A 895 -7.77 80.61 -13.82
CA ASN A 895 -8.15 80.18 -12.48
C ASN A 895 -9.01 81.22 -11.76
N THR A 896 -10.01 80.74 -11.02
CA THR A 896 -11.06 81.57 -10.38
C THR A 896 -11.23 81.25 -8.88
N PRO A 897 -10.15 81.32 -8.08
CA PRO A 897 -10.23 81.12 -6.63
C PRO A 897 -11.06 82.22 -5.96
N THR A 898 -11.60 81.92 -4.78
CA THR A 898 -12.22 82.97 -3.95
C THR A 898 -11.15 83.87 -3.32
N PRO A 899 -11.45 85.15 -3.01
CA PRO A 899 -10.53 86.03 -2.28
C PRO A 899 -10.00 85.45 -0.96
N GLN A 900 -10.79 84.58 -0.30
CA GLN A 900 -10.37 83.88 0.91
C GLN A 900 -9.30 82.83 0.60
N VAL A 901 -9.49 81.99 -0.43
CA VAL A 901 -8.48 81.01 -0.88
C VAL A 901 -7.18 81.72 -1.24
N VAL A 902 -7.23 82.82 -1.98
CA VAL A 902 -6.03 83.62 -2.33
C VAL A 902 -5.27 84.08 -1.08
N ALA A 903 -5.97 84.63 -0.08
CA ALA A 903 -5.36 85.06 1.17
C ALA A 903 -4.77 83.90 1.99
N GLN A 904 -5.46 82.74 2.03
CA GLN A 904 -5.03 81.55 2.77
C GLN A 904 -3.83 80.86 2.11
N THR A 905 -3.81 80.72 0.78
CA THR A 905 -2.66 80.17 0.04
C THR A 905 -1.42 81.05 0.24
N HIS A 906 -1.54 82.37 0.10
CA HIS A 906 -0.44 83.29 0.40
C HIS A 906 0.04 83.18 1.85
N ALA A 907 -0.87 83.04 2.83
CA ALA A 907 -0.49 82.88 4.24
C ALA A 907 0.22 81.56 4.53
N ARG A 908 -0.09 80.49 3.80
CA ARG A 908 0.62 79.19 3.87
C ARG A 908 2.01 79.28 3.25
N LEU A 909 2.13 79.83 2.03
CA LEU A 909 3.41 80.07 1.35
C LEU A 909 4.34 80.96 2.21
N ALA A 910 3.81 82.07 2.72
CA ALA A 910 4.53 82.99 3.60
C ALA A 910 4.98 82.33 4.92
N LYS A 911 4.12 81.48 5.53
CA LYS A 911 4.49 80.69 6.71
C LYS A 911 5.63 79.72 6.38
N ALA A 912 5.56 79.01 5.25
CA ALA A 912 6.57 78.00 4.89
C ALA A 912 7.97 78.62 4.74
N VAL A 913 8.05 79.82 4.14
CA VAL A 913 9.29 80.61 4.11
C VAL A 913 9.71 81.03 5.54
N ALA A 914 8.77 81.54 6.35
CA ALA A 914 9.07 82.00 7.71
C ALA A 914 9.52 80.87 8.68
N THR A 915 9.14 79.62 8.42
CA THR A 915 9.58 78.44 9.21
C THR A 915 10.80 77.74 8.62
N GLY A 916 11.21 78.05 7.39
CA GLY A 916 12.26 77.34 6.67
C GLY A 916 11.82 75.99 6.09
N GLU A 917 10.51 75.78 5.92
CA GLU A 917 9.93 74.68 5.13
C GLU A 917 10.14 74.91 3.61
N LEU A 918 10.31 76.17 3.19
CA LEU A 918 10.51 76.59 1.80
C LEU A 918 11.63 77.65 1.72
N ASP A 919 12.68 77.43 0.91
CA ASP A 919 13.67 78.47 0.62
C ASP A 919 13.22 79.30 -0.59
N PRO A 920 13.03 80.63 -0.46
CA PRO A 920 12.56 81.48 -1.55
C PRO A 920 13.63 81.70 -2.64
N THR A 921 14.87 81.23 -2.45
CA THR A 921 15.93 81.29 -3.47
C THR A 921 15.98 80.07 -4.38
N ASP A 922 15.27 79.00 -4.03
CA ASP A 922 15.08 77.80 -4.87
C ASP A 922 13.80 77.86 -5.74
N ILE A 923 13.02 78.96 -5.66
CA ILE A 923 11.74 79.15 -6.35
C ILE A 923 11.81 80.33 -7.32
N ASP A 924 11.40 80.15 -8.58
CA ASP A 924 11.27 81.26 -9.55
C ASP A 924 9.97 82.06 -9.29
N PRO A 925 10.02 83.37 -8.97
CA PRO A 925 8.83 84.16 -8.63
C PRO A 925 7.97 84.49 -9.87
N PRO A 926 6.63 84.36 -9.79
CA PRO A 926 5.75 84.54 -10.94
C PRO A 926 5.68 86.00 -11.41
N HIS A 927 5.80 86.22 -12.73
CA HIS A 927 5.78 87.56 -13.34
C HIS A 927 4.50 88.38 -13.08
N GLN A 928 3.38 87.73 -12.74
CA GLN A 928 2.14 88.39 -12.37
C GLN A 928 1.56 87.72 -11.13
N VAL A 929 1.18 88.50 -10.12
CA VAL A 929 0.68 87.99 -8.83
C VAL A 929 -0.80 88.26 -8.66
N ARG A 930 -1.54 87.32 -8.07
CA ARG A 930 -2.97 87.50 -7.79
C ARG A 930 -3.20 88.44 -6.60
N THR A 931 -4.07 89.42 -6.82
CA THR A 931 -4.44 90.44 -5.84
C THR A 931 -5.76 90.10 -5.15
N LEU A 932 -6.08 90.82 -4.08
CA LEU A 932 -7.22 90.61 -3.19
C LEU A 932 -8.58 90.53 -3.91
N ASN A 933 -8.76 91.19 -5.05
CA ASN A 933 -10.00 91.11 -5.83
C ASN A 933 -10.05 89.94 -6.84
N GLY A 934 -9.02 89.11 -6.89
CA GLY A 934 -8.88 87.96 -7.80
C GLY A 934 -8.18 88.27 -9.14
N ALA A 935 -7.87 89.54 -9.44
CA ALA A 935 -7.13 89.92 -10.65
C ALA A 935 -5.62 89.68 -10.49
N VAL A 936 -4.97 89.22 -11.56
CA VAL A 936 -3.52 89.02 -11.61
C VAL A 936 -2.84 90.31 -12.13
N ASN A 937 -1.72 90.73 -11.52
CA ASN A 937 -1.12 92.03 -11.77
C ASN A 937 0.42 92.04 -11.60
N GLU A 938 1.13 92.65 -12.55
CA GLU A 938 2.59 92.90 -12.55
C GLU A 938 3.02 94.03 -11.59
N SER A 939 2.09 94.91 -11.19
CA SER A 939 2.35 96.13 -10.42
C SER A 939 1.69 96.10 -9.04
N ALA A 940 1.66 94.93 -8.42
CA ALA A 940 1.09 94.69 -7.09
C ALA A 940 2.05 95.10 -5.95
N MET A 941 1.57 95.02 -4.71
CA MET A 941 2.35 95.22 -3.47
C MET A 941 1.76 94.40 -2.32
N VAL A 942 2.60 93.89 -1.42
CA VAL A 942 2.16 93.08 -0.27
C VAL A 942 1.72 93.97 0.89
N LEU A 943 0.55 93.68 1.47
CA LEU A 943 -0.05 94.46 2.55
C LEU A 943 0.62 94.15 3.90
N ASP A 944 1.55 95.01 4.31
CA ASP A 944 2.27 94.91 5.59
C ASP A 944 1.62 95.71 6.73
N ASN A 945 0.89 96.79 6.40
CA ASN A 945 0.09 97.56 7.36
C ASN A 945 -1.41 97.50 6.98
N PRO A 946 -2.28 96.86 7.79
CA PRO A 946 -3.72 96.75 7.52
C PRO A 946 -4.45 98.07 7.27
N SER A 947 -3.99 99.20 7.84
CA SER A 947 -4.58 100.53 7.57
C SER A 947 -4.55 100.86 6.08
N LEU A 948 -3.45 100.55 5.39
CA LEU A 948 -3.30 100.80 3.94
C LEU A 948 -4.36 100.05 3.12
N GLY A 949 -4.82 98.90 3.60
CA GLY A 949 -5.88 98.11 2.96
C GLY A 949 -7.25 98.80 2.93
N LEU A 950 -7.47 99.84 3.74
CA LEU A 950 -8.70 100.64 3.73
C LEU A 950 -8.74 101.65 2.55
N VAL A 951 -7.63 101.85 1.85
CA VAL A 951 -7.43 102.99 0.92
C VAL A 951 -6.67 102.64 -0.37
N LEU A 952 -5.95 101.51 -0.41
CA LEU A 952 -5.29 101.02 -1.61
C LEU A 952 -6.26 100.30 -2.58
N PRO A 953 -6.04 100.35 -3.90
CA PRO A 953 -6.86 99.63 -4.87
C PRO A 953 -6.72 98.11 -4.72
N HIS A 954 -7.83 97.38 -4.56
CA HIS A 954 -7.82 95.92 -4.29
C HIS A 954 -7.29 95.08 -5.47
N ASP A 955 -7.19 95.67 -6.68
CA ASP A 955 -6.55 95.12 -7.88
C ASP A 955 -5.02 95.25 -7.89
N ARG A 956 -4.43 95.84 -6.83
CA ARG A 956 -2.98 96.04 -6.67
C ARG A 956 -2.44 95.56 -5.31
N VAL A 957 -3.30 95.01 -4.45
CA VAL A 957 -2.93 94.61 -3.09
C VAL A 957 -2.90 93.09 -2.98
N VAL A 958 -1.76 92.54 -2.59
CA VAL A 958 -1.61 91.15 -2.17
C VAL A 958 -1.75 91.09 -0.66
N VAL A 959 -2.49 90.12 -0.13
CA VAL A 959 -2.73 89.97 1.32
C VAL A 959 -2.29 88.61 1.82
N THR A 960 -1.93 88.59 3.11
CA THR A 960 -1.71 87.41 3.94
C THR A 960 -2.10 87.73 5.37
N ASP A 961 -2.55 86.73 6.13
CA ASP A 961 -2.86 86.86 7.56
C ASP A 961 -1.58 86.93 8.44
N SER A 962 -0.41 86.57 7.90
CA SER A 962 0.88 86.59 8.62
C SER A 962 2.09 86.68 7.69
N HIS A 963 3.27 87.01 8.23
CA HIS A 963 4.55 86.97 7.48
C HIS A 963 4.57 87.76 6.14
N PRO A 964 4.17 89.05 6.13
CA PRO A 964 4.10 89.83 4.89
C PRO A 964 5.48 90.20 4.31
N ALA A 965 6.57 90.11 5.08
CA ALA A 965 7.93 90.35 4.57
C ALA A 965 8.45 89.13 3.79
N GLU A 966 8.15 87.95 4.31
CA GLU A 966 8.51 86.64 3.79
C GLU A 966 7.71 86.34 2.51
N LEU A 967 6.43 86.75 2.46
CA LEU A 967 5.64 86.74 1.22
C LEU A 967 6.16 87.72 0.17
N ALA A 968 6.64 88.89 0.59
CA ALA A 968 7.19 89.90 -0.31
C ALA A 968 8.52 89.44 -0.92
N GLU A 969 9.34 88.71 -0.16
CA GLU A 969 10.57 88.06 -0.61
C GLU A 969 10.27 86.94 -1.62
N LEU A 970 9.36 86.01 -1.31
CA LEU A 970 8.97 84.90 -2.19
C LEU A 970 8.38 85.34 -3.54
N LEU A 971 7.79 86.53 -3.61
CA LEU A 971 7.10 87.04 -4.81
C LEU A 971 7.88 88.14 -5.56
N ASP A 972 9.09 88.50 -5.12
CA ASP A 972 9.83 89.72 -5.53
C ASP A 972 8.94 90.98 -5.57
N LEU A 973 8.03 91.10 -4.59
CA LEU A 973 7.08 92.21 -4.50
C LEU A 973 7.46 93.19 -3.40
N PRO A 974 7.24 94.50 -3.61
CA PRO A 974 7.50 95.47 -2.56
C PRO A 974 6.38 95.53 -1.52
N LEU A 975 6.74 95.79 -0.26
CA LEU A 975 5.79 96.08 0.83
C LEU A 975 5.02 97.39 0.55
N ALA A 976 3.74 97.41 0.90
CA ALA A 976 2.84 98.53 0.66
C ALA A 976 3.32 99.81 1.38
N SER A 977 3.80 99.73 2.62
CA SER A 977 4.34 100.88 3.37
C SER A 977 5.61 101.49 2.76
N HIS A 978 6.40 100.70 2.02
CA HIS A 978 7.57 101.18 1.28
C HIS A 978 7.20 101.88 -0.02
N GLN A 979 6.07 101.50 -0.64
CA GLN A 979 5.59 102.06 -1.90
C GLN A 979 4.67 103.27 -1.75
N VAL A 980 3.95 103.38 -0.62
CA VAL A 980 2.95 104.42 -0.41
C VAL A 980 3.09 105.05 0.97
N ARG A 981 3.40 106.34 0.97
CA ARG A 981 3.43 107.16 2.18
C ARG A 981 2.04 107.71 2.49
N ALA A 982 1.48 107.28 3.62
CA ALA A 982 0.28 107.86 4.21
C ALA A 982 0.58 109.08 5.09
N GLU A 983 -0.39 109.98 5.23
CA GLU A 983 -0.38 111.13 6.12
C GLU A 983 -1.83 111.51 6.49
N VAL A 984 -2.17 111.54 7.78
CA VAL A 984 -3.46 112.06 8.24
C VAL A 984 -3.50 113.58 8.04
N VAL A 985 -4.40 114.07 7.18
CA VAL A 985 -4.49 115.50 6.80
C VAL A 985 -5.60 116.27 7.52
N THR A 986 -6.41 115.58 8.33
CA THR A 986 -7.44 116.19 9.21
C THR A 986 -6.90 116.42 10.62
N GLN A 987 -7.35 117.49 11.27
CA GLN A 987 -6.93 117.81 12.63
C GLN A 987 -7.81 117.08 13.67
N GLY A 988 -7.25 116.05 14.30
CA GLY A 988 -7.89 115.34 15.42
C GLY A 988 -7.57 115.97 16.79
N ARG A 989 -8.41 115.66 17.78
CA ARG A 989 -8.18 115.93 19.21
C ARG A 989 -7.47 114.74 19.86
N GLU A 990 -6.27 114.97 20.38
CA GLU A 990 -5.54 114.00 21.22
C GLU A 990 -6.32 113.70 22.51
N THR A 991 -6.31 112.44 22.93
CA THR A 991 -6.97 111.91 24.14
C THR A 991 -6.38 110.55 24.53
N THR A 992 -6.77 110.01 25.68
CA THR A 992 -6.44 108.63 26.07
C THR A 992 -7.65 107.72 25.96
N TRP A 993 -7.47 106.46 25.53
CA TRP A 993 -8.56 105.49 25.51
C TRP A 993 -9.02 104.95 26.89
N ALA A 994 -8.53 105.52 27.99
CA ALA A 994 -9.16 105.38 29.30
C ALA A 994 -10.24 106.45 29.55
N GLU A 995 -10.17 107.58 28.85
CA GLU A 995 -11.04 108.76 29.05
C GLU A 995 -12.06 108.92 27.91
N GLU A 996 -11.72 108.47 26.70
CA GLU A 996 -12.55 108.62 25.50
C GLU A 996 -13.58 107.47 25.33
N PRO A 997 -14.90 107.73 25.31
CA PRO A 997 -15.91 106.69 25.16
C PRO A 997 -15.80 105.87 23.87
N LEU A 998 -15.44 106.50 22.74
CA LEU A 998 -15.20 105.78 21.49
C LEU A 998 -13.96 104.89 21.58
N GLY A 999 -12.92 105.32 22.28
CA GLY A 999 -11.73 104.52 22.56
C GLY A 999 -12.03 103.27 23.41
N ILE A 1000 -12.93 103.40 24.40
CA ILE A 1000 -13.40 102.27 25.22
C ILE A 1000 -14.20 101.28 24.37
N LEU A 1001 -15.09 101.75 23.49
CA LEU A 1001 -15.83 100.90 22.55
C LEU A 1001 -14.89 100.23 21.53
N TRP A 1002 -13.91 100.95 21.00
CA TRP A 1002 -12.94 100.41 20.05
C TRP A 1002 -12.10 99.29 20.66
N ARG A 1003 -11.68 99.45 21.92
CA ARG A 1003 -10.99 98.38 22.67
C ARG A 1003 -11.82 97.10 22.80
N GLN A 1004 -13.14 97.19 22.93
CA GLN A 1004 -14.03 96.02 23.04
C GLN A 1004 -14.32 95.34 21.69
N LEU A 1005 -14.24 96.08 20.58
CA LEU A 1005 -14.58 95.59 19.25
C LEU A 1005 -13.37 95.07 18.45
N TRP A 1006 -12.17 95.65 18.65
CA TRP A 1006 -10.98 95.33 17.84
C TRP A 1006 -9.73 94.91 18.64
N SER A 1007 -9.79 94.83 19.98
CA SER A 1007 -8.69 94.34 20.85
C SER A 1007 -7.27 94.86 20.49
N PRO A 1008 -7.07 96.19 20.37
CA PRO A 1008 -5.80 96.79 19.92
C PRO A 1008 -4.62 96.44 20.84
N THR A 1009 -3.47 96.15 20.22
CA THR A 1009 -2.29 95.55 20.86
C THR A 1009 -1.55 96.48 21.84
N ASP A 1010 -1.48 97.78 21.56
CA ASP A 1010 -0.99 98.78 22.52
C ASP A 1010 -2.03 99.86 22.77
N THR A 1011 -2.45 99.98 24.03
CA THR A 1011 -3.48 100.93 24.47
C THR A 1011 -2.92 102.10 25.28
N ASN A 1012 -1.59 102.19 25.39
CA ASN A 1012 -0.86 103.30 26.00
C ASN A 1012 -0.54 104.44 25.01
N GLN A 1013 -0.66 104.16 23.70
CA GLN A 1013 -0.40 105.14 22.64
C GLN A 1013 -1.50 106.19 22.54
N ALA A 1014 -1.15 107.32 21.91
CA ALA A 1014 -2.07 108.43 21.69
C ALA A 1014 -3.26 108.02 20.82
N LEU A 1015 -4.46 108.40 21.27
CA LEU A 1015 -5.69 108.27 20.52
C LEU A 1015 -6.11 109.67 20.03
N TYR A 1016 -6.49 109.78 18.77
CA TYR A 1016 -6.98 111.02 18.18
C TYR A 1016 -8.42 110.87 17.68
N ILE A 1017 -9.31 111.73 18.13
CA ILE A 1017 -10.71 111.77 17.66
C ILE A 1017 -10.91 112.89 16.65
N HIS A 1018 -11.53 112.58 15.51
CA HIS A 1018 -11.82 113.52 14.43
C HIS A 1018 -13.34 113.72 14.31
N ASP A 1019 -13.84 114.87 14.77
CA ASP A 1019 -15.28 115.10 14.98
C ASP A 1019 -16.11 115.19 13.68
N GLU A 1020 -15.55 115.70 12.58
CA GLU A 1020 -16.29 115.85 11.30
C GLU A 1020 -15.93 114.77 10.27
N LYS A 1021 -14.64 114.53 10.08
CA LYS A 1021 -14.06 113.61 9.08
C LYS A 1021 -12.62 113.27 9.43
N LEU A 1022 -12.23 112.03 9.14
CA LEU A 1022 -10.85 111.58 9.13
C LEU A 1022 -10.45 111.35 7.66
N GLU A 1023 -9.45 112.08 7.18
CA GLU A 1023 -8.92 111.95 5.81
C GLU A 1023 -7.42 111.66 5.83
N VAL A 1024 -7.04 110.69 5.00
CA VAL A 1024 -5.66 110.24 4.83
C VAL A 1024 -5.22 110.55 3.41
N ARG A 1025 -4.13 111.30 3.27
CA ARG A 1025 -3.46 111.52 2.00
C ARG A 1025 -2.46 110.40 1.76
N LEU A 1026 -2.54 109.78 0.58
CA LEU A 1026 -1.51 108.86 0.09
C LEU A 1026 -0.64 109.59 -0.92
N THR A 1027 0.65 109.29 -0.92
CA THR A 1027 1.59 109.72 -1.96
C THR A 1027 2.58 108.60 -2.30
N GLY A 1028 2.90 108.41 -3.58
CA GLY A 1028 3.85 107.38 -4.05
C GLY A 1028 3.27 106.51 -5.17
N ALA A 1029 3.29 105.19 -5.00
CA ALA A 1029 2.72 104.25 -5.97
C ALA A 1029 1.17 104.35 -6.10
N VAL A 1030 0.52 105.04 -5.16
CA VAL A 1030 -0.89 105.47 -5.19
C VAL A 1030 -0.96 106.88 -4.61
N ASP A 1031 -1.39 107.85 -5.41
CA ASP A 1031 -1.62 109.24 -4.99
C ASP A 1031 -3.13 109.48 -4.76
N GLY A 1032 -3.51 110.09 -3.63
CA GLY A 1032 -4.91 110.43 -3.39
C GLY A 1032 -5.21 111.04 -2.02
N THR A 1033 -6.48 111.26 -1.72
CA THR A 1033 -6.95 111.63 -0.37
C THR A 1033 -8.28 110.94 -0.11
N PHE A 1034 -8.31 110.10 0.92
CA PHE A 1034 -9.35 109.11 1.16
C PHE A 1034 -9.98 109.37 2.53
N ALA A 1035 -11.31 109.34 2.60
CA ALA A 1035 -12.04 109.47 3.85
C ALA A 1035 -12.24 108.09 4.48
N VAL A 1036 -11.76 107.90 5.72
CA VAL A 1036 -11.86 106.63 6.46
C VAL A 1036 -12.58 106.83 7.79
N THR A 1037 -13.04 105.75 8.41
CA THR A 1037 -13.67 105.78 9.76
C THR A 1037 -12.64 105.63 10.88
N ASN A 1038 -11.50 105.02 10.57
CA ASN A 1038 -10.40 104.73 11.47
C ASN A 1038 -9.10 104.66 10.68
N TRP A 1039 -7.98 104.90 11.35
CA TRP A 1039 -6.64 104.79 10.81
C TRP A 1039 -5.65 104.48 11.93
N ILE A 1040 -4.65 103.66 11.64
CA ILE A 1040 -3.48 103.45 12.52
C ILE A 1040 -2.24 103.81 11.70
N ASP A 1041 -1.52 104.85 12.13
CA ASP A 1041 -0.28 105.29 11.49
C ASP A 1041 0.86 104.30 11.74
N LEU A 1042 1.96 104.42 10.96
CA LEU A 1042 3.10 103.50 11.00
C LEU A 1042 3.87 103.49 12.34
N ASP A 1043 3.63 104.46 13.23
CA ASP A 1043 4.16 104.47 14.60
C ASP A 1043 3.20 103.84 15.64
N GLY A 1044 2.00 103.42 15.21
CA GLY A 1044 0.93 102.85 16.03
C GLY A 1044 -0.13 103.86 16.48
N THR A 1045 0.05 105.17 16.21
CA THR A 1045 -0.92 106.21 16.59
C THR A 1045 -2.29 105.93 15.98
N THR A 1046 -3.31 105.83 16.84
CA THR A 1046 -4.68 105.49 16.42
C THR A 1046 -5.52 106.75 16.24
N HIS A 1047 -6.15 106.89 15.07
CA HIS A 1047 -7.08 107.95 14.74
C HIS A 1047 -8.47 107.36 14.48
N LEU A 1048 -9.50 107.84 15.18
CA LEU A 1048 -10.89 107.42 14.98
C LEU A 1048 -11.74 108.63 14.55
N LYS A 1049 -12.70 108.39 13.67
CA LYS A 1049 -13.79 109.34 13.40
C LYS A 1049 -14.89 109.19 14.47
N ALA A 1050 -15.49 110.32 14.87
CA ALA A 1050 -16.66 110.36 15.75
C ALA A 1050 -17.97 109.89 15.09
#